data_AF-A0A1E7I9L7-F1
#
_entry.id   AF-A0A1E7I9L7-F1
#
_cell.length_a   1.000
_cell.length_b   1.000
_cell.length_c   1.000
_cell.angle_alpha   90.00
_cell.angle_beta   90.00
_cell.angle_gamma   90.00
#
_symmetry.space_group_name_H-M   'P 1'
#
loop_
_entity.id
_entity.type
_entity.pdbx_description
1 polymer ?
#
loop_
_entity_poly.entity_id
_entity_poly.type
_entity_poly.pdbx_seq_one_letter_code
_entity_poly.pdbx_strand_id
1 'polypeptide(L)'
;MKMFFDEQDHKLLAIVRDILNRDVASGEDRYLLAPHLSPHGIRELVGSRGLRIAYSVAHLISSLETEGVAGRISALRSLRDEVLAMPKGALRMNSARVLIQIMKKLVRSVGDEERSLQLAHDFHEAATGKPRVIREFLERNFLLEMPEEWNHIAFDHRVHDANSKGRKSPTHLIMDAWIKGIRSLTVVYYNHVGVVESRELYEAALIMGISVKVGIEYQIRWQNRTAGLIWTLDGFDNGRDFERFIQSNEVVKFFSEGLEVSRWLQKQVIRCVQNFNASQRKIIEEDFGIVCPEVSESEFLAFVGTGQPSFLHLGRYILEMLMSALKERVVELKGQYEIAEGSDKADIERLVESINSFEVETIIERFICSDVACSIDGRFVGCEEADPPELMTLTPEKFVERIRTIASQKRITLVPDGLTIADIICILYKCGGMVRYIEEFNLKRIALGTAKIAENVHGLRQALNERNLLELKNIISRAILDLEQMGSVADPEILECLRNVLSHMGTFSAMYGGTRLQARIGSGSSGIINRIRGMGLVVADTLPHTAAKKVFKRLEKGECPIPVKADVRLEIVLTPKSSESKLYNRTMRVVRNLPFLKKFGYEKKEDWHLTSFSACSKKVTNIALLGGLSQAGNKFGVAELSPPKSSKSFRFMNSSIKNGLKILCGFIPAFLTFALTKDWWLLRFFGAFIWFGITGWRNVTQAVLGGGGFIRSPLSRWNDHVSWSRISDSLLFTGFSVPLLDYFVKTLLLDQGFGVNTQTDPILLYAVMGLANGLYIFSHNMFRGLPRSAAIWNLLRSIISVPIAIMLSDGIGVMMGMAGIVSVELVLQKWAAVISKLASDMVAGIIEGIADRSDNIRMRLWDYRRTVKSVFDCYTQLEMMFPERNGRDMLYEPEEFITEMQNTGSDLEKIFIINALDLMRFWMFQPRARTALRMHLKKMTNEEKSIFLASQNVLLAEKEISRLLVDGLVGKNFGKPLAFYLSHGKSYLETMQKEVSTA
;
A
#
# COMPACT_ATOMS: atom_id res chain seq x y z
N MET A 1 21.48 -22.04 -22.57
CA MET A 1 20.68 -21.52 -21.43
C MET A 1 21.15 -20.10 -21.17
N LYS A 2 20.29 -19.07 -21.21
CA LYS A 2 20.70 -17.70 -20.88
C LYS A 2 21.15 -17.64 -19.41
N MET A 3 22.29 -17.02 -19.13
CA MET A 3 22.89 -16.99 -17.79
C MET A 3 22.13 -16.08 -16.82
N PHE A 4 21.51 -15.01 -17.35
CA PHE A 4 20.78 -13.98 -16.61
C PHE A 4 19.33 -13.90 -17.09
N PHE A 5 18.44 -13.58 -16.15
CA PHE A 5 16.99 -13.47 -16.31
C PHE A 5 16.28 -14.78 -16.69
N ASP A 6 15.03 -14.88 -16.29
CA ASP A 6 14.16 -16.01 -16.63
C ASP A 6 13.39 -15.72 -17.92
N GLU A 7 12.96 -16.77 -18.64
CA GLU A 7 12.10 -16.60 -19.83
C GLU A 7 10.79 -15.89 -19.49
N GLN A 8 10.32 -16.03 -18.25
CA GLN A 8 9.15 -15.35 -17.71
C GLN A 8 9.36 -13.83 -17.60
N ASP A 9 10.59 -13.37 -17.32
CA ASP A 9 10.91 -11.94 -17.24
C ASP A 9 10.77 -11.28 -18.62
N HIS A 10 11.25 -11.95 -19.66
CA HIS A 10 11.07 -11.51 -21.05
C HIS A 10 9.60 -11.51 -21.48
N LYS A 11 8.82 -12.54 -21.12
CA LYS A 11 7.38 -12.62 -21.43
C LYS A 11 6.61 -11.48 -20.75
N LEU A 12 6.91 -11.21 -19.48
CA LEU A 12 6.30 -10.10 -18.75
C LEU A 12 6.57 -8.76 -19.44
N LEU A 13 7.82 -8.52 -19.83
CA LEU A 13 8.22 -7.29 -20.50
C LEU A 13 7.57 -7.12 -21.88
N ALA A 14 7.47 -8.20 -22.66
CA ALA A 14 6.76 -8.20 -23.94
C ALA A 14 5.28 -7.81 -23.77
N ILE A 15 4.62 -8.34 -22.74
CA ILE A 15 3.22 -8.02 -22.43
C ILE A 15 3.06 -6.56 -22.02
N VAL A 16 3.95 -6.05 -21.16
CA VAL A 16 3.89 -4.65 -20.74
C VAL A 16 4.09 -3.71 -21.94
N ARG A 17 5.01 -4.04 -22.86
CA ARG A 17 5.20 -3.29 -24.11
C ARG A 17 3.96 -3.35 -25.01
N ASP A 18 3.37 -4.52 -25.17
CA ASP A 18 2.17 -4.72 -25.98
C ASP A 18 0.99 -3.90 -25.44
N ILE A 19 0.81 -3.83 -24.11
CA ILE A 19 -0.26 -3.04 -23.50
C ILE A 19 -0.03 -1.52 -23.68
N LEU A 20 1.22 -1.06 -23.57
CA LEU A 20 1.54 0.36 -23.71
C LEU A 20 1.53 0.85 -25.15
N ASN A 21 1.84 -0.03 -26.12
CA ASN A 21 1.89 0.31 -27.54
C ASN A 21 0.54 0.17 -28.24
N ARG A 22 -0.45 -0.47 -27.61
CA ARG A 22 -1.80 -0.56 -28.18
C ARG A 22 -2.59 0.69 -27.83
N ASP A 23 -3.22 1.30 -28.84
CA ASP A 23 -4.37 2.18 -28.59
C ASP A 23 -5.40 1.38 -27.79
N VAL A 24 -5.76 1.91 -26.62
CA VAL A 24 -6.62 1.32 -25.58
C VAL A 24 -8.05 1.00 -26.10
N ALA A 25 -8.32 1.30 -27.38
CA ALA A 25 -9.59 1.13 -28.06
C ALA A 25 -9.87 -0.29 -28.62
N SER A 26 -8.92 -1.24 -28.59
CA SER A 26 -9.26 -2.63 -28.96
C SER A 26 -10.02 -3.32 -27.81
N GLY A 27 -11.34 -3.51 -27.97
CA GLY A 27 -12.24 -4.04 -26.94
C GLY A 27 -11.94 -5.45 -26.43
N GLU A 28 -11.03 -6.19 -27.06
CA GLU A 28 -10.82 -7.63 -26.84
C GLU A 28 -10.13 -7.99 -25.50
N ASP A 29 -9.31 -7.11 -24.92
CA ASP A 29 -8.59 -7.39 -23.67
C ASP A 29 -9.24 -6.75 -22.42
N ARG A 30 -10.15 -5.77 -22.59
CA ARG A 30 -10.92 -5.14 -21.47
C ARG A 30 -11.59 -6.17 -20.56
N TYR A 31 -12.00 -7.28 -21.15
CA TYR A 31 -12.69 -8.36 -20.47
C TYR A 31 -11.77 -9.26 -19.64
N LEU A 32 -10.46 -9.30 -19.90
CA LEU A 32 -9.50 -9.90 -18.95
C LEU A 32 -9.56 -9.20 -17.59
N LEU A 33 -10.12 -7.99 -17.49
CA LEU A 33 -10.34 -7.21 -16.26
C LEU A 33 -11.83 -6.98 -15.98
N ALA A 34 -12.73 -7.79 -16.56
CA ALA A 34 -14.16 -7.59 -16.38
C ALA A 34 -14.47 -7.42 -14.88
N PRO A 35 -15.17 -6.33 -14.51
CA PRO A 35 -15.54 -6.08 -13.12
C PRO A 35 -16.24 -7.34 -12.58
N HIS A 36 -16.09 -7.60 -11.28
CA HIS A 36 -16.70 -8.74 -10.57
C HIS A 36 -16.02 -10.11 -10.72
N LEU A 37 -15.14 -10.33 -11.71
CA LEU A 37 -14.34 -11.58 -11.77
C LEU A 37 -13.40 -11.69 -10.57
N SER A 38 -13.46 -12.82 -9.87
CA SER A 38 -12.55 -13.13 -8.77
C SER A 38 -11.16 -13.51 -9.28
N PRO A 39 -10.08 -13.01 -8.67
CA PRO A 39 -8.69 -13.36 -9.02
C PRO A 39 -8.38 -14.86 -8.97
N HIS A 40 -9.07 -15.60 -8.10
CA HIS A 40 -8.94 -17.07 -7.96
C HIS A 40 -10.06 -17.84 -8.66
N GLY A 41 -10.92 -17.12 -9.38
CA GLY A 41 -12.09 -17.66 -10.07
C GLY A 41 -11.73 -18.18 -11.46
N ILE A 42 -12.68 -18.11 -12.39
CA ILE A 42 -12.50 -18.62 -13.76
C ILE A 42 -11.37 -17.91 -14.50
N ARG A 43 -11.10 -16.66 -14.13
CA ARG A 43 -10.00 -15.84 -14.62
C ARG A 43 -8.60 -16.46 -14.42
N GLU A 44 -8.42 -17.32 -13.41
CA GLU A 44 -7.12 -17.97 -13.16
C GLU A 44 -6.74 -18.95 -14.31
N LEU A 45 -7.70 -19.43 -15.09
CA LEU A 45 -7.46 -20.35 -16.20
C LEU A 45 -6.81 -19.68 -17.43
N VAL A 46 -6.87 -18.35 -17.50
CA VAL A 46 -6.47 -17.56 -18.67
C VAL A 46 -4.99 -17.20 -18.66
N GLY A 47 -4.45 -16.85 -17.49
CA GLY A 47 -3.10 -16.30 -17.37
C GLY A 47 -2.52 -16.51 -15.98
N SER A 48 -1.19 -16.54 -15.89
CA SER A 48 -0.48 -16.67 -14.62
C SER A 48 -0.77 -15.47 -13.70
N ARG A 49 -0.63 -15.66 -12.39
CA ARG A 49 -0.92 -14.61 -11.40
C ARG A 49 -0.11 -13.33 -11.61
N GLY A 50 1.20 -13.47 -11.90
CA GLY A 50 2.08 -12.32 -12.14
C GLY A 50 1.66 -11.53 -13.39
N LEU A 51 1.22 -12.23 -14.43
CA LEU A 51 0.76 -11.64 -15.68
C LEU A 51 -0.53 -10.84 -15.50
N ARG A 52 -1.49 -11.35 -14.70
CA ARG A 52 -2.74 -10.63 -14.44
C ARG A 52 -2.53 -9.33 -13.65
N ILE A 53 -1.61 -9.30 -12.69
CA ILE A 53 -1.27 -8.06 -11.98
C ILE A 53 -0.58 -7.08 -12.92
N ALA A 54 0.36 -7.55 -13.73
CA ALA A 54 1.01 -6.70 -14.71
C ALA A 54 -0.02 -6.06 -15.64
N TYR A 55 -0.99 -6.86 -16.11
CA TYR A 55 -2.12 -6.37 -16.88
C TYR A 55 -2.96 -5.35 -16.11
N SER A 56 -3.36 -5.64 -14.86
CA SER A 56 -4.14 -4.72 -14.02
C SER A 56 -3.42 -3.39 -13.74
N VAL A 57 -2.10 -3.40 -13.51
CA VAL A 57 -1.34 -2.16 -13.25
C VAL A 57 -1.14 -1.40 -14.55
N ALA A 58 -0.77 -2.06 -15.65
CA ALA A 58 -0.58 -1.40 -16.93
C ALA A 58 -1.90 -0.78 -17.43
N HIS A 59 -3.01 -1.52 -17.32
CA HIS A 59 -4.35 -1.00 -17.60
C HIS A 59 -4.70 0.16 -16.68
N LEU A 60 -4.42 0.09 -15.38
CA LEU A 60 -4.68 1.22 -14.49
C LEU A 60 -3.89 2.46 -14.92
N ILE A 61 -2.58 2.33 -15.17
CA ILE A 61 -1.73 3.46 -15.59
C ILE A 61 -2.24 4.05 -16.91
N SER A 62 -2.55 3.21 -17.90
CA SER A 62 -3.08 3.64 -19.19
C SER A 62 -4.47 4.29 -19.08
N SER A 63 -5.37 3.71 -18.28
CA SER A 63 -6.72 4.25 -18.04
C SER A 63 -6.70 5.62 -17.37
N LEU A 64 -5.63 5.93 -16.64
CA LEU A 64 -5.49 7.21 -15.98
C LEU A 64 -5.12 8.34 -16.94
N GLU A 65 -4.64 8.01 -18.14
CA GLU A 65 -4.30 8.96 -19.20
C GLU A 65 -5.40 9.04 -20.27
N THR A 66 -6.11 7.94 -20.53
CA THR A 66 -6.98 7.80 -21.72
C THR A 66 -8.46 7.54 -21.44
N GLU A 67 -8.83 7.06 -20.24
CA GLU A 67 -10.22 6.68 -19.93
C GLU A 67 -10.92 7.63 -18.97
N GLY A 68 -12.26 7.70 -19.08
CA GLY A 68 -13.11 8.47 -18.16
C GLY A 68 -13.11 7.93 -16.72
N VAL A 69 -13.72 8.67 -15.80
CA VAL A 69 -13.76 8.38 -14.35
C VAL A 69 -14.18 6.94 -14.05
N ALA A 70 -15.22 6.43 -14.72
CA ALA A 70 -15.72 5.07 -14.51
C ALA A 70 -14.68 3.99 -14.87
N GLY A 71 -13.93 4.19 -15.97
CA GLY A 71 -12.85 3.29 -16.39
C GLY A 71 -11.72 3.24 -15.36
N ARG A 72 -11.29 4.41 -14.87
CA ARG A 72 -10.26 4.52 -13.81
C ARG A 72 -10.64 3.82 -12.51
N ILE A 73 -11.87 4.04 -12.05
CA ILE A 73 -12.40 3.43 -10.82
C ILE A 73 -12.50 1.91 -10.96
N SER A 74 -12.98 1.43 -12.11
CA SER A 74 -13.02 0.00 -12.44
C SER A 74 -11.62 -0.61 -12.44
N ALA A 75 -10.65 0.03 -13.11
CA ALA A 75 -9.26 -0.41 -13.15
C ALA A 75 -8.63 -0.46 -11.75
N LEU A 76 -8.93 0.50 -10.87
CA LEU A 76 -8.44 0.53 -9.49
C LEU A 76 -9.01 -0.63 -8.66
N ARG A 77 -10.32 -0.93 -8.80
CA ARG A 77 -10.95 -2.10 -8.16
C ARG A 77 -10.25 -3.39 -8.59
N SER A 78 -10.13 -3.60 -9.90
CA SER A 78 -9.49 -4.78 -10.47
C SER A 78 -8.03 -4.93 -10.02
N LEU A 79 -7.28 -3.82 -9.93
CA LEU A 79 -5.92 -3.83 -9.40
C LEU A 79 -5.87 -4.25 -7.93
N ARG A 80 -6.66 -3.60 -7.07
CA ARG A 80 -6.69 -3.91 -5.63
C ARG A 80 -6.97 -5.38 -5.41
N ASP A 81 -7.95 -5.90 -6.12
CA ASP A 81 -8.41 -7.27 -5.99
C ASP A 81 -7.33 -8.27 -6.38
N GLU A 82 -6.71 -8.11 -7.55
CA GLU A 82 -5.61 -8.99 -7.99
C GLU A 82 -4.42 -8.94 -7.03
N VAL A 83 -4.04 -7.73 -6.61
CA VAL A 83 -2.85 -7.53 -5.79
C VAL A 83 -3.06 -8.03 -4.35
N LEU A 84 -4.26 -7.92 -3.77
CA LEU A 84 -4.55 -8.45 -2.44
C LEU A 84 -4.83 -9.96 -2.42
N ALA A 85 -5.31 -10.52 -3.53
CA ALA A 85 -5.48 -11.96 -3.69
C ALA A 85 -4.12 -12.69 -3.82
N MET A 86 -3.06 -11.99 -4.25
CA MET A 86 -1.82 -12.61 -4.68
C MET A 86 -0.89 -13.18 -3.58
N PRO A 87 -0.55 -12.45 -2.50
CA PRO A 87 0.62 -12.80 -1.70
C PRO A 87 0.34 -14.00 -0.78
N LYS A 88 1.07 -15.10 -1.00
CA LYS A 88 1.20 -16.19 -0.04
C LYS A 88 2.29 -15.82 0.96
N GLY A 89 1.92 -15.42 2.17
CA GLY A 89 2.92 -15.16 3.22
C GLY A 89 2.44 -14.22 4.31
N ALA A 90 3.33 -14.00 5.29
CA ALA A 90 3.03 -13.18 6.46
C ALA A 90 2.95 -11.68 6.16
N LEU A 91 3.51 -11.18 5.04
CA LEU A 91 3.58 -9.76 4.68
C LEU A 91 2.71 -9.41 3.46
N ARG A 92 1.42 -9.73 3.49
CA ARG A 92 0.52 -9.58 2.33
C ARG A 92 0.37 -8.13 1.87
N MET A 93 0.01 -7.21 2.76
CA MET A 93 -0.20 -5.80 2.45
C MET A 93 1.10 -5.14 1.97
N ASN A 94 2.23 -5.45 2.61
CA ASN A 94 3.51 -4.90 2.19
C ASN A 94 3.98 -5.46 0.84
N SER A 95 3.77 -6.75 0.57
CA SER A 95 4.09 -7.36 -0.74
C SER A 95 3.33 -6.68 -1.86
N ALA A 96 2.03 -6.47 -1.65
CA ALA A 96 1.16 -5.78 -2.58
C ALA A 96 1.66 -4.37 -2.95
N ARG A 97 2.06 -3.57 -1.95
CA ARG A 97 2.62 -2.23 -2.16
C ARG A 97 3.91 -2.26 -2.99
N VAL A 98 4.79 -3.22 -2.69
CA VAL A 98 6.05 -3.41 -3.43
C VAL A 98 5.79 -3.78 -4.89
N LEU A 99 4.87 -4.71 -5.15
CA LEU A 99 4.52 -5.14 -6.52
C LEU A 99 4.03 -3.97 -7.37
N ILE A 100 3.10 -3.17 -6.87
CA ILE A 100 2.60 -1.99 -7.58
C ILE A 100 3.74 -0.98 -7.81
N GLN A 101 4.59 -0.75 -6.82
CA GLN A 101 5.69 0.21 -6.94
C GLN A 101 6.76 -0.23 -7.95
N ILE A 102 7.10 -1.52 -8.01
CA ILE A 102 8.03 -2.07 -9.02
C ILE A 102 7.40 -1.97 -10.41
N MET A 103 6.12 -2.32 -10.55
CA MET A 103 5.43 -2.27 -11.84
C MET A 103 5.28 -0.83 -12.38
N LYS A 104 5.01 0.14 -11.51
CA LYS A 104 5.04 1.57 -11.88
C LYS A 104 6.41 2.01 -12.39
N LYS A 105 7.50 1.50 -11.80
CA LYS A 105 8.85 1.76 -12.30
C LYS A 105 9.09 1.05 -13.63
N LEU A 106 8.62 -0.19 -13.78
CA LEU A 106 8.76 -0.97 -15.01
C LEU A 106 8.12 -0.23 -16.19
N VAL A 107 6.86 0.19 -16.06
CA VAL A 107 6.13 0.94 -17.10
C VAL A 107 6.83 2.24 -17.49
N ARG A 108 7.44 2.96 -16.53
CA ARG A 108 8.21 4.18 -16.81
C ARG A 108 9.58 3.94 -17.44
N SER A 109 10.10 2.72 -17.36
CA SER A 109 11.47 2.38 -17.80
C SER A 109 11.49 1.62 -19.13
N VAL A 110 10.36 1.49 -19.83
CA VAL A 110 10.20 0.59 -21.01
C VAL A 110 11.20 0.87 -22.14
N GLY A 111 11.67 2.13 -22.24
CA GLY A 111 12.73 2.54 -23.18
C GLY A 111 14.14 2.03 -22.82
N ASP A 112 14.39 1.60 -21.58
CA ASP A 112 15.64 0.99 -21.12
C ASP A 112 15.40 -0.51 -20.91
N GLU A 113 15.87 -1.33 -21.86
CA GLU A 113 15.63 -2.77 -21.87
C GLU A 113 16.30 -3.48 -20.68
N GLU A 114 17.54 -3.12 -20.35
CA GLU A 114 18.26 -3.76 -19.24
C GLU A 114 17.60 -3.44 -17.91
N ARG A 115 17.24 -2.16 -17.69
CA ARG A 115 16.54 -1.74 -16.48
C ARG A 115 15.16 -2.39 -16.37
N SER A 116 14.46 -2.51 -17.49
CA SER A 116 13.15 -3.16 -17.54
C SER A 116 13.23 -4.65 -17.21
N LEU A 117 14.25 -5.37 -17.71
CA LEU A 117 14.46 -6.78 -17.36
C LEU A 117 14.79 -6.96 -15.88
N GLN A 118 15.62 -6.08 -15.30
CA GLN A 118 15.88 -6.09 -13.85
C GLN A 118 14.60 -5.89 -13.04
N LEU A 119 13.74 -4.96 -13.43
CA LEU A 119 12.47 -4.68 -12.75
C LEU A 119 11.47 -5.83 -12.93
N ALA A 120 11.44 -6.48 -14.09
CA ALA A 120 10.63 -7.68 -14.33
C ALA A 120 11.06 -8.83 -13.42
N HIS A 121 12.37 -9.04 -13.26
CA HIS A 121 12.92 -10.02 -12.34
C HIS A 121 12.58 -9.69 -10.87
N ASP A 122 12.79 -8.43 -10.47
CA ASP A 122 12.44 -7.95 -9.13
C ASP A 122 10.93 -8.14 -8.83
N PHE A 123 10.07 -7.97 -9.84
CA PHE A 123 8.62 -8.20 -9.73
C PHE A 123 8.29 -9.68 -9.46
N HIS A 124 8.88 -10.62 -10.21
CA HIS A 124 8.70 -12.04 -9.95
C HIS A 124 9.26 -12.46 -8.58
N GLU A 125 10.40 -11.90 -8.16
CA GLU A 125 10.97 -12.17 -6.84
C GLU A 125 10.04 -11.65 -5.72
N ALA A 126 9.50 -10.44 -5.87
CA ALA A 126 8.53 -9.87 -4.93
C ALA A 126 7.21 -10.67 -4.87
N ALA A 127 6.75 -11.21 -6.01
CA ALA A 127 5.54 -12.02 -6.07
C ALA A 127 5.61 -13.31 -5.24
N THR A 128 6.82 -13.75 -4.85
CA THR A 128 7.00 -14.89 -3.93
C THR A 128 6.52 -14.62 -2.51
N GLY A 129 6.37 -13.35 -2.11
CA GLY A 129 5.92 -12.95 -0.77
C GLY A 129 6.90 -13.23 0.37
N LYS A 130 8.17 -13.60 0.08
CA LYS A 130 9.18 -13.91 1.09
C LYS A 130 9.50 -12.66 1.94
N PRO A 131 9.30 -12.67 3.27
CA PRO A 131 9.42 -11.45 4.09
C PRO A 131 10.76 -10.71 3.97
N ARG A 132 11.87 -11.43 3.81
CA ARG A 132 13.21 -10.84 3.62
C ARG A 132 13.29 -10.02 2.34
N VAL A 133 12.84 -10.61 1.23
CA VAL A 133 12.83 -9.99 -0.10
C VAL A 133 11.93 -8.76 -0.09
N ILE A 134 10.74 -8.87 0.51
CA ILE A 134 9.80 -7.76 0.61
C ILE A 134 10.38 -6.59 1.42
N ARG A 135 10.99 -6.86 2.58
CA ARG A 135 11.65 -5.80 3.39
C ARG A 135 12.79 -5.12 2.65
N GLU A 136 13.58 -5.90 1.91
CA GLU A 136 14.66 -5.39 1.07
C GLU A 136 14.11 -4.47 -0.03
N PHE A 137 13.03 -4.87 -0.71
CA PHE A 137 12.40 -4.03 -1.72
C PHE A 137 11.67 -2.82 -1.14
N LEU A 138 11.07 -2.92 0.05
CA LEU A 138 10.52 -1.77 0.77
C LEU A 138 11.62 -0.72 0.97
N GLU A 139 12.78 -1.14 1.49
CA GLU A 139 13.93 -0.26 1.71
C GLU A 139 14.47 0.35 0.41
N ARG A 140 14.69 -0.47 -0.63
CA ARG A 140 15.15 0.00 -1.95
C ARG A 140 14.19 0.96 -2.63
N ASN A 141 12.89 0.87 -2.32
CA ASN A 141 11.86 1.75 -2.86
C ASN A 141 11.46 2.88 -1.89
N PHE A 142 12.20 3.06 -0.78
CA PHE A 142 11.92 4.07 0.24
C PHE A 142 10.51 3.99 0.84
N LEU A 143 9.98 2.78 0.96
CA LEU A 143 8.73 2.46 1.64
C LEU A 143 9.03 1.91 3.03
N LEU A 144 8.24 2.32 4.03
CA LEU A 144 8.30 1.73 5.37
C LEU A 144 7.45 0.45 5.43
N GLU A 145 7.89 -0.54 6.21
CA GLU A 145 7.08 -1.72 6.56
C GLU A 145 5.93 -1.26 7.46
N MET A 146 4.69 -1.45 6.99
CA MET A 146 3.47 -1.16 7.76
C MET A 146 2.98 -2.43 8.47
N PRO A 147 2.19 -2.35 9.56
CA PRO A 147 1.57 -3.53 10.14
C PRO A 147 0.60 -4.18 9.15
N GLU A 148 0.48 -5.50 9.21
CA GLU A 148 -0.35 -6.28 8.30
C GLU A 148 -1.83 -6.26 8.69
N GLU A 149 -2.10 -5.98 9.95
CA GLU A 149 -3.41 -5.61 10.51
C GLU A 149 -3.91 -4.27 9.95
N TRP A 150 -3.01 -3.49 9.32
CA TRP A 150 -3.31 -2.20 8.70
C TRP A 150 -3.94 -1.19 9.68
N ASN A 151 -3.49 -1.22 10.94
CA ASN A 151 -4.02 -0.46 12.07
C ASN A 151 -3.14 0.73 12.50
N HIS A 152 -2.05 1.02 11.79
CA HIS A 152 -1.15 2.13 12.09
C HIS A 152 -1.79 3.51 11.87
N ILE A 153 -1.14 4.55 12.38
CA ILE A 153 -1.54 5.95 12.17
C ILE A 153 -0.60 6.58 11.14
N ALA A 154 -1.12 6.75 9.92
CA ALA A 154 -0.47 7.50 8.86
C ALA A 154 -1.49 8.39 8.15
N PHE A 155 -1.15 9.66 7.98
CA PHE A 155 -2.09 10.68 7.52
C PHE A 155 -1.40 11.78 6.71
N ASP A 156 -2.22 12.56 6.00
CA ASP A 156 -1.84 13.86 5.47
C ASP A 156 -3.06 14.79 5.49
N HIS A 157 -3.00 15.88 6.26
CA HIS A 157 -4.16 16.77 6.41
C HIS A 157 -4.26 17.86 5.33
N ARG A 158 -3.35 17.91 4.36
CA ARG A 158 -3.45 18.86 3.25
C ARG A 158 -2.71 18.39 2.02
N VAL A 159 -3.48 17.92 1.04
CA VAL A 159 -3.01 17.42 -0.24
C VAL A 159 -3.86 17.99 -1.37
N HIS A 160 -3.27 18.12 -2.55
CA HIS A 160 -3.93 18.61 -3.75
C HIS A 160 -3.92 17.53 -4.85
N ASP A 161 -5.00 17.43 -5.59
CA ASP A 161 -5.16 16.60 -6.79
C ASP A 161 -5.11 17.47 -8.07
N ALA A 162 -5.26 16.84 -9.23
CA ALA A 162 -5.23 17.52 -10.53
C ALA A 162 -6.30 18.61 -10.70
N ASN A 163 -7.41 18.56 -9.96
CA ASN A 163 -8.48 19.56 -10.06
C ASN A 163 -8.20 20.82 -9.21
N SER A 164 -7.07 20.85 -8.50
CA SER A 164 -6.61 22.00 -7.73
C SER A 164 -5.19 22.42 -8.17
N LYS A 165 -4.15 22.13 -7.38
CA LYS A 165 -2.73 22.40 -7.70
C LYS A 165 -1.88 21.14 -7.87
N GLY A 166 -2.48 19.98 -7.67
CA GLY A 166 -1.81 18.69 -7.82
C GLY A 166 -1.63 18.32 -9.29
N ARG A 167 -0.91 17.23 -9.53
CA ARG A 167 -0.65 16.71 -10.88
C ARG A 167 -1.35 15.39 -11.19
N LYS A 168 -2.10 14.85 -10.23
CA LYS A 168 -2.63 13.48 -10.25
C LYS A 168 -4.13 13.53 -10.08
N SER A 169 -4.87 12.82 -10.93
CA SER A 169 -6.30 12.55 -10.73
C SER A 169 -6.57 12.00 -9.32
N PRO A 170 -7.78 12.15 -8.76
CA PRO A 170 -8.15 11.55 -7.48
C PRO A 170 -7.79 10.07 -7.36
N THR A 171 -8.08 9.25 -8.38
CA THR A 171 -7.75 7.82 -8.40
C THR A 171 -6.25 7.56 -8.24
N HIS A 172 -5.42 8.25 -9.04
CA HIS A 172 -3.95 8.20 -8.92
C HIS A 172 -3.45 8.60 -7.53
N LEU A 173 -4.02 9.66 -6.96
CA LEU A 173 -3.62 10.17 -5.66
C LEU A 173 -3.85 9.14 -4.56
N ILE A 174 -5.04 8.52 -4.54
CA ILE A 174 -5.41 7.50 -3.57
C ILE A 174 -4.56 6.24 -3.72
N MET A 175 -4.27 5.79 -4.95
CA MET A 175 -3.35 4.68 -5.18
C MET A 175 -1.97 4.97 -4.57
N ASP A 176 -1.40 6.16 -4.84
CA ASP A 176 -0.08 6.54 -4.32
C ASP A 176 -0.04 6.68 -2.80
N ALA A 177 -1.11 7.22 -2.22
CA ALA A 177 -1.27 7.28 -0.78
C ALA A 177 -1.26 5.88 -0.16
N TRP A 178 -1.99 4.94 -0.76
CA TRP A 178 -2.04 3.56 -0.32
C TRP A 178 -0.69 2.85 -0.42
N ILE A 179 0.04 3.03 -1.53
CA ILE A 179 1.40 2.49 -1.71
C ILE A 179 2.33 3.01 -0.60
N LYS A 180 2.20 4.27 -0.18
CA LYS A 180 2.99 4.82 0.92
C LYS A 180 2.53 4.34 2.30
N GLY A 181 1.35 3.76 2.40
CA GLY A 181 0.74 3.30 3.64
C GLY A 181 -0.05 4.40 4.35
N ILE A 182 -0.52 5.44 3.67
CA ILE A 182 -1.38 6.46 4.29
C ILE A 182 -2.78 5.88 4.49
N ARG A 183 -3.40 6.17 5.64
CA ARG A 183 -4.76 5.73 5.99
C ARG A 183 -5.79 6.86 6.04
N SER A 184 -5.36 8.10 6.20
CA SER A 184 -6.23 9.27 6.29
C SER A 184 -5.69 10.40 5.43
N LEU A 185 -6.53 10.98 4.57
CA LEU A 185 -6.17 12.13 3.73
C LEU A 185 -7.24 13.21 3.82
N THR A 186 -6.80 14.46 3.82
CA THR A 186 -7.67 15.59 3.48
C THR A 186 -7.21 16.17 2.14
N VAL A 187 -8.06 16.05 1.12
CA VAL A 187 -7.81 16.65 -0.21
C VAL A 187 -8.47 18.03 -0.21
N VAL A 188 -7.68 19.06 -0.49
CA VAL A 188 -8.09 20.46 -0.41
C VAL A 188 -8.23 21.06 -1.81
N TYR A 189 -9.44 21.51 -2.14
CA TYR A 189 -9.80 22.23 -3.35
C TYR A 189 -9.86 23.74 -3.08
N TYR A 190 -9.88 24.55 -4.15
CA TYR A 190 -9.93 26.01 -4.04
C TYR A 190 -11.30 26.54 -4.41
N ASN A 191 -11.90 27.29 -3.48
CA ASN A 191 -13.17 28.01 -3.59
C ASN A 191 -14.44 27.19 -3.93
N HIS A 192 -14.33 26.05 -4.59
CA HIS A 192 -15.43 25.17 -4.94
C HIS A 192 -14.93 23.73 -5.15
N VAL A 193 -15.85 22.77 -5.23
CA VAL A 193 -15.54 21.40 -5.61
C VAL A 193 -16.69 20.84 -6.46
N GLY A 194 -16.36 20.13 -7.53
CA GLY A 194 -17.35 19.50 -8.40
C GLY A 194 -17.79 18.12 -7.91
N VAL A 195 -18.94 17.67 -8.43
CA VAL A 195 -19.57 16.39 -8.06
C VAL A 195 -18.74 15.21 -8.56
N VAL A 196 -18.26 15.29 -9.80
CA VAL A 196 -17.58 14.20 -10.49
C VAL A 196 -16.24 13.88 -9.81
N GLU A 197 -15.47 14.92 -9.48
CA GLU A 197 -14.15 14.84 -8.86
C GLU A 197 -14.25 14.28 -7.45
N SER A 198 -15.24 14.75 -6.69
CA SER A 198 -15.50 14.29 -5.34
C SER A 198 -15.97 12.84 -5.32
N ARG A 199 -16.84 12.46 -6.25
CA ARG A 199 -17.31 11.08 -6.39
C ARG A 199 -16.16 10.15 -6.74
N GLU A 200 -15.30 10.52 -7.69
CA GLU A 200 -14.08 9.77 -8.00
C GLU A 200 -13.20 9.60 -6.75
N LEU A 201 -12.99 10.67 -5.99
CA LEU A 201 -12.18 10.64 -4.77
C LEU A 201 -12.73 9.69 -3.71
N TYR A 202 -14.03 9.81 -3.37
CA TYR A 202 -14.68 8.96 -2.36
C TYR A 202 -14.77 7.51 -2.81
N GLU A 203 -15.07 7.24 -4.09
CA GLU A 203 -15.10 5.88 -4.62
C GLU A 203 -13.70 5.25 -4.60
N ALA A 204 -12.66 5.96 -5.07
CA ALA A 204 -11.28 5.48 -5.01
C ALA A 204 -10.83 5.21 -3.57
N ALA A 205 -11.18 6.11 -2.64
CA ALA A 205 -10.88 5.98 -1.21
C ALA A 205 -11.53 4.75 -0.59
N LEU A 206 -12.82 4.53 -0.86
CA LEU A 206 -13.57 3.35 -0.43
C LEU A 206 -12.95 2.07 -0.97
N ILE A 207 -12.53 2.08 -2.25
CA ILE A 207 -11.81 0.96 -2.86
C ILE A 207 -10.51 0.73 -2.10
N MET A 208 -9.65 1.71 -1.88
CA MET A 208 -8.35 1.42 -1.25
C MET A 208 -8.40 1.30 0.28
N GLY A 209 -9.55 1.54 0.91
CA GLY A 209 -9.71 1.52 2.36
C GLY A 209 -8.98 2.69 3.05
N ILE A 210 -9.00 3.86 2.41
CA ILE A 210 -8.44 5.11 2.94
C ILE A 210 -9.60 6.01 3.39
N SER A 211 -9.49 6.60 4.58
CA SER A 211 -10.42 7.64 5.02
C SER A 211 -10.07 8.94 4.33
N VAL A 212 -11.02 9.56 3.64
CA VAL A 212 -10.80 10.81 2.91
C VAL A 212 -11.79 11.87 3.35
N LYS A 213 -11.30 13.11 3.44
CA LYS A 213 -12.08 14.32 3.71
C LYS A 213 -11.84 15.33 2.60
N VAL A 214 -12.88 16.06 2.24
CA VAL A 214 -12.80 17.14 1.26
C VAL A 214 -12.69 18.46 2.03
N GLY A 215 -11.63 19.22 1.78
CA GLY A 215 -11.48 20.59 2.26
C GLY A 215 -11.67 21.56 1.11
N ILE A 216 -12.25 22.73 1.38
CA ILE A 216 -12.29 23.84 0.43
C ILE A 216 -11.60 25.03 1.07
N GLU A 217 -10.51 25.48 0.46
CA GLU A 217 -9.74 26.64 0.89
C GLU A 217 -10.29 27.91 0.23
N TYR A 218 -10.58 28.89 1.08
CA TYR A 218 -11.03 30.22 0.71
C TYR A 218 -10.00 31.26 1.15
N GLN A 219 -9.81 32.28 0.32
CA GLN A 219 -9.07 33.49 0.67
C GLN A 219 -10.06 34.57 1.02
N ILE A 220 -9.96 35.12 2.23
CA ILE A 220 -10.85 36.16 2.73
C ILE A 220 -10.05 37.38 3.15
N ARG A 221 -10.69 38.54 3.22
CA ARG A 221 -10.04 39.80 3.57
C ARG A 221 -9.72 39.86 5.06
N TRP A 222 -8.51 40.29 5.36
CA TRP A 222 -8.08 40.62 6.72
C TRP A 222 -7.22 41.89 6.67
N GLN A 223 -7.82 43.04 6.99
CA GLN A 223 -7.16 44.35 6.85
C GLN A 223 -6.59 44.56 5.43
N ASN A 224 -5.30 44.91 5.35
CA ASN A 224 -4.55 45.10 4.11
C ASN A 224 -3.94 43.78 3.57
N ARG A 225 -4.33 42.63 4.12
CA ARG A 225 -3.85 41.30 3.73
C ARG A 225 -5.00 40.30 3.58
N THR A 226 -4.66 39.04 3.31
CA THR A 226 -5.63 37.95 3.22
C THR A 226 -5.41 36.88 4.28
N ALA A 227 -6.51 36.30 4.77
CA ALA A 227 -6.50 35.15 5.65
C ALA A 227 -7.04 33.93 4.90
N GLY A 228 -6.40 32.77 5.10
CA GLY A 228 -6.86 31.51 4.50
C GLY A 228 -7.69 30.70 5.47
N LEU A 229 -8.89 30.32 5.07
CA LEU A 229 -9.76 29.42 5.83
C LEU A 229 -10.07 28.17 5.00
N ILE A 230 -9.90 26.99 5.60
CA ILE A 230 -10.29 25.71 4.98
C ILE A 230 -11.55 25.22 5.66
N TRP A 231 -12.65 25.15 4.90
CA TRP A 231 -13.87 24.46 5.33
C TRP A 231 -13.76 22.98 4.99
N THR A 232 -13.68 22.13 6.02
CA THR A 232 -13.64 20.67 5.82
C THR A 232 -15.05 20.08 5.84
N LEU A 233 -15.45 19.52 4.71
CA LEU A 233 -16.68 18.76 4.54
C LEU A 233 -16.44 17.34 5.09
N ASP A 234 -17.15 17.00 6.15
CA ASP A 234 -16.99 15.72 6.87
C ASP A 234 -18.36 15.26 7.41
N GLY A 235 -18.44 14.00 7.83
CA GLY A 235 -19.67 13.37 8.32
C GLY A 235 -20.53 12.73 7.22
N PHE A 236 -19.92 12.36 6.09
CA PHE A 236 -20.57 11.61 5.02
C PHE A 236 -20.12 10.14 5.06
N ASP A 237 -21.08 9.22 5.06
CA ASP A 237 -20.79 7.79 5.11
C ASP A 237 -20.38 7.23 3.74
N ASN A 238 -20.85 7.86 2.67
CA ASN A 238 -20.56 7.48 1.30
C ASN A 238 -20.58 8.70 0.35
N GLY A 239 -20.08 8.51 -0.88
CA GLY A 239 -20.03 9.57 -1.89
C GLY A 239 -21.41 10.10 -2.33
N ARG A 240 -22.49 9.32 -2.18
CA ARG A 240 -23.86 9.76 -2.54
C ARG A 240 -24.42 10.76 -1.54
N ASP A 241 -24.13 10.58 -0.25
CA ASP A 241 -24.54 11.53 0.79
C ASP A 241 -23.80 12.86 0.61
N PHE A 242 -22.52 12.80 0.23
CA PHE A 242 -21.75 13.98 -0.15
C PHE A 242 -22.34 14.67 -1.39
N GLU A 243 -22.67 13.90 -2.44
CA GLU A 243 -23.27 14.41 -3.67
C GLU A 243 -24.60 15.15 -3.40
N ARG A 244 -25.49 14.58 -2.58
CA ARG A 244 -26.74 15.24 -2.18
C ARG A 244 -26.50 16.56 -1.46
N PHE A 245 -25.46 16.63 -0.61
CA PHE A 245 -25.13 17.85 0.11
C PHE A 245 -24.66 18.95 -0.82
N ILE A 246 -23.72 18.66 -1.73
CA ILE A 246 -23.20 19.67 -2.67
C ILE A 246 -24.24 20.12 -3.71
N GLN A 247 -25.25 19.29 -3.99
CA GLN A 247 -26.37 19.62 -4.87
C GLN A 247 -27.49 20.41 -4.18
N SER A 248 -27.40 20.65 -2.87
CA SER A 248 -28.39 21.47 -2.17
C SER A 248 -28.33 22.92 -2.66
N ASN A 249 -29.51 23.58 -2.77
CA ASN A 249 -29.62 24.92 -3.36
C ASN A 249 -28.70 25.95 -2.69
N GLU A 250 -28.55 25.90 -1.36
CA GLU A 250 -27.68 26.81 -0.62
C GLU A 250 -26.19 26.60 -0.94
N VAL A 251 -25.75 25.34 -1.03
CA VAL A 251 -24.36 25.01 -1.36
C VAL A 251 -24.06 25.33 -2.81
N VAL A 252 -24.96 25.03 -3.75
CA VAL A 252 -24.80 25.38 -5.18
C VAL A 252 -24.64 26.89 -5.35
N LYS A 253 -25.48 27.69 -4.68
CA LYS A 253 -25.35 29.15 -4.70
C LYS A 253 -24.00 29.58 -4.15
N PHE A 254 -23.59 29.07 -3.00
CA PHE A 254 -22.29 29.41 -2.40
C PHE A 254 -21.10 29.01 -3.29
N PHE A 255 -21.17 27.85 -3.95
CA PHE A 255 -20.12 27.40 -4.88
C PHE A 255 -20.09 28.19 -6.19
N SER A 256 -21.22 28.74 -6.65
CA SER A 256 -21.21 29.66 -7.81
C SER A 256 -20.41 30.94 -7.52
N GLU A 257 -20.48 31.48 -6.30
CA GLU A 257 -19.65 32.61 -5.87
C GLU A 257 -18.17 32.20 -5.78
N GLY A 258 -17.88 30.99 -5.30
CA GLY A 258 -16.54 30.42 -5.32
C GLY A 258 -15.98 30.23 -6.74
N LEU A 259 -16.84 29.93 -7.72
CA LEU A 259 -16.46 29.83 -9.12
C LEU A 259 -16.10 31.21 -9.70
N GLU A 260 -16.80 32.28 -9.31
CA GLU A 260 -16.44 33.66 -9.68
C GLU A 260 -15.07 34.05 -9.15
N VAL A 261 -14.76 33.73 -7.88
CA VAL A 261 -13.42 33.86 -7.31
C VAL A 261 -12.39 33.10 -8.14
N SER A 262 -12.70 31.87 -8.52
CA SER A 262 -11.79 31.02 -9.28
C SER A 262 -11.49 31.59 -10.68
N ARG A 263 -12.51 32.13 -11.37
CA ARG A 263 -12.37 32.82 -12.65
C ARG A 263 -11.55 34.11 -12.52
N TRP A 264 -11.78 34.88 -11.46
CA TRP A 264 -11.01 36.08 -11.19
C TRP A 264 -9.53 35.75 -10.97
N LEU A 265 -9.22 34.75 -10.14
CA LEU A 265 -7.84 34.29 -9.91
C LEU A 265 -7.18 33.80 -11.21
N GLN A 266 -7.92 33.08 -12.06
CA GLN A 266 -7.42 32.64 -13.36
C GLN A 266 -7.00 33.83 -14.25
N LYS A 267 -7.81 34.89 -14.31
CA LYS A 267 -7.46 36.11 -15.07
C LYS A 267 -6.16 36.75 -14.56
N GLN A 268 -5.94 36.75 -13.24
CA GLN A 268 -4.70 37.28 -12.66
C GLN A 268 -3.48 36.43 -13.05
N VAL A 269 -3.62 35.09 -13.08
CA VAL A 269 -2.54 34.20 -13.54
C VAL A 269 -2.20 34.44 -15.00
N ILE A 270 -3.20 34.64 -15.86
CA ILE A 270 -2.98 34.96 -17.29
C ILE A 270 -2.30 36.32 -17.46
N ARG A 271 -2.63 37.33 -16.63
CA ARG A 271 -1.94 38.62 -16.63
C ARG A 271 -0.43 38.46 -16.35
N CYS A 272 -0.05 37.57 -15.42
CA CYS A 272 1.35 37.25 -15.18
C CYS A 272 2.06 36.63 -16.38
N VAL A 273 1.37 35.86 -17.23
CA VAL A 273 1.95 35.32 -18.47
C VAL A 273 2.38 36.44 -19.40
N GLN A 274 1.52 37.46 -19.56
CA GLN A 274 1.81 38.63 -20.39
C GLN A 274 3.01 39.42 -19.86
N ASN A 275 3.04 39.66 -18.55
CA ASN A 275 4.17 40.34 -17.90
C ASN A 275 5.47 39.53 -18.04
N PHE A 276 5.42 38.22 -17.84
CA PHE A 276 6.58 37.34 -17.97
C PHE A 276 7.19 37.40 -19.37
N ASN A 277 6.35 37.35 -20.42
CA ASN A 277 6.80 37.46 -21.80
C ASN A 277 7.39 38.85 -22.12
N ALA A 278 6.89 39.92 -21.51
CA ALA A 278 7.33 41.29 -21.79
C ALA A 278 8.67 41.66 -21.13
N SER A 279 8.91 41.26 -19.87
CA SER A 279 10.06 41.71 -19.07
C SER A 279 10.96 40.57 -18.59
N GLN A 280 10.37 39.52 -18.00
CA GLN A 280 11.10 38.49 -17.24
C GLN A 280 11.91 37.54 -18.14
N ARG A 281 11.44 37.30 -19.37
CA ARG A 281 12.15 36.51 -20.37
C ARG A 281 13.59 36.98 -20.60
N LYS A 282 13.79 38.28 -20.77
CA LYS A 282 15.12 38.86 -21.07
C LYS A 282 16.12 38.61 -19.94
N ILE A 283 15.64 38.68 -18.69
CA ILE A 283 16.45 38.43 -17.50
C ILE A 283 16.94 36.97 -17.47
N ILE A 284 16.07 36.01 -17.84
CA ILE A 284 16.45 34.58 -17.92
C ILE A 284 17.45 34.33 -19.06
N GLU A 285 17.26 34.99 -20.20
CA GLU A 285 18.18 34.91 -21.34
C GLU A 285 19.58 35.44 -20.96
N GLU A 286 19.64 36.54 -20.21
CA GLU A 286 20.89 37.12 -19.69
C GLU A 286 21.54 36.24 -18.60
N ASP A 287 20.76 35.72 -17.65
CA ASP A 287 21.27 34.94 -16.51
C ASP A 287 21.90 33.59 -16.94
N PHE A 288 21.36 32.95 -17.98
CA PHE A 288 21.77 31.60 -18.39
C PHE A 288 22.39 31.52 -19.78
N GLY A 289 22.31 32.57 -20.59
CA GLY A 289 22.78 32.58 -21.98
C GLY A 289 22.00 31.61 -22.86
N ILE A 290 20.68 31.53 -22.68
CA ILE A 290 19.77 30.68 -23.45
C ILE A 290 18.76 31.53 -24.21
N VAL A 291 18.15 30.98 -25.25
CA VAL A 291 16.96 31.58 -25.87
C VAL A 291 15.72 31.09 -25.11
N CYS A 292 14.99 31.99 -24.47
CA CYS A 292 13.78 31.66 -23.73
C CYS A 292 12.58 31.71 -24.68
N PRO A 293 11.78 30.64 -24.86
CA PRO A 293 10.58 30.71 -25.71
C PRO A 293 9.45 31.60 -25.12
N GLU A 294 8.54 32.10 -25.96
CA GLU A 294 7.32 32.78 -25.47
C GLU A 294 6.36 31.76 -24.84
N VAL A 295 5.79 32.13 -23.70
CA VAL A 295 4.73 31.34 -23.06
C VAL A 295 3.42 31.62 -23.79
N SER A 296 2.93 30.64 -24.55
CA SER A 296 1.59 30.67 -25.16
C SER A 296 0.50 30.41 -24.11
N GLU A 297 -0.50 31.28 -24.05
CA GLU A 297 -1.66 31.11 -23.16
C GLU A 297 -2.40 29.79 -23.45
N SER A 298 -2.61 29.47 -24.72
CA SER A 298 -3.34 28.25 -25.13
C SER A 298 -2.62 26.96 -24.72
N GLU A 299 -1.29 26.92 -24.88
CA GLU A 299 -0.47 25.77 -24.48
C GLU A 299 -0.38 25.65 -22.97
N PHE A 300 -0.28 26.78 -22.25
CA PHE A 300 -0.31 26.79 -20.80
C PHE A 300 -1.65 26.25 -20.25
N LEU A 301 -2.78 26.67 -20.82
CA LEU A 301 -4.09 26.15 -20.41
C LEU A 301 -4.23 24.66 -20.74
N ALA A 302 -3.72 24.21 -21.89
CA ALA A 302 -3.68 22.79 -22.25
C ALA A 302 -2.81 21.97 -21.27
N PHE A 303 -1.69 22.52 -20.81
CA PHE A 303 -0.81 21.90 -19.80
C PHE A 303 -1.48 21.75 -18.43
N VAL A 304 -2.32 22.71 -18.04
CA VAL A 304 -3.11 22.63 -16.80
C VAL A 304 -4.20 21.56 -16.90
N GLY A 305 -4.78 21.36 -18.09
CA GLY A 305 -5.81 20.36 -18.34
C GLY A 305 -7.12 20.68 -17.61
N THR A 306 -7.61 19.74 -16.80
CA THR A 306 -8.87 19.90 -16.05
C THR A 306 -8.72 20.71 -14.74
N GLY A 307 -7.49 21.12 -14.39
CA GLY A 307 -7.20 21.84 -13.16
C GLY A 307 -7.48 23.34 -13.22
N GLN A 308 -7.43 24.00 -12.06
CA GLN A 308 -7.48 25.45 -12.00
C GLN A 308 -6.07 26.04 -12.29
N PRO A 309 -5.91 26.95 -13.26
CA PRO A 309 -4.65 27.64 -13.48
C PRO A 309 -4.16 28.33 -12.21
N SER A 310 -2.87 28.17 -11.90
CA SER A 310 -2.26 28.73 -10.70
C SER A 310 -0.82 29.15 -11.00
N PHE A 311 -0.24 30.03 -10.18
CA PHE A 311 1.17 30.42 -10.32
C PHE A 311 2.12 29.23 -10.23
N LEU A 312 1.73 28.18 -9.49
CA LEU A 312 2.49 26.94 -9.40
C LEU A 312 2.48 26.16 -10.73
N HIS A 313 1.35 26.16 -11.43
CA HIS A 313 1.27 25.58 -12.77
C HIS A 313 2.12 26.38 -13.76
N LEU A 314 2.07 27.71 -13.68
CA LEU A 314 2.84 28.60 -14.55
C LEU A 314 4.35 28.40 -14.37
N GLY A 315 4.85 28.43 -13.12
CA GLY A 315 6.26 28.18 -12.83
C GLY A 315 6.73 26.80 -13.32
N ARG A 316 5.88 25.77 -13.20
CA ARG A 316 6.18 24.41 -13.70
C ARG A 316 6.23 24.36 -15.22
N TYR A 317 5.26 24.99 -15.89
CA TYR A 317 5.22 25.07 -17.34
C TYR A 317 6.49 25.74 -17.90
N ILE A 318 6.87 26.89 -17.31
CA ILE A 318 8.08 27.61 -17.69
C ILE A 318 9.33 26.75 -17.49
N LEU A 319 9.46 26.05 -16.35
CA LEU A 319 10.62 25.18 -16.11
C LEU A 319 10.69 24.02 -17.12
N GLU A 320 9.56 23.40 -17.44
CA GLU A 320 9.49 22.26 -18.36
C GLU A 320 9.80 22.68 -19.80
N MET A 321 9.29 23.84 -20.22
CA MET A 321 9.62 24.49 -21.49
C MET A 321 11.12 24.82 -21.59
N LEU A 322 11.73 25.35 -20.53
CA LEU A 322 13.15 25.71 -20.51
C LEU A 322 14.10 24.52 -20.41
N MET A 323 13.63 23.36 -19.96
CA MET A 323 14.49 22.22 -19.63
C MET A 323 15.29 21.70 -20.83
N SER A 324 14.77 21.80 -22.06
CA SER A 324 15.51 21.42 -23.26
C SER A 324 16.67 22.39 -23.52
N ALA A 325 16.41 23.69 -23.49
CA ALA A 325 17.42 24.73 -23.69
C ALA A 325 18.50 24.70 -22.60
N LEU A 326 18.12 24.48 -21.34
CA LEU A 326 19.07 24.34 -20.23
C LEU A 326 19.96 23.09 -20.39
N LYS A 327 19.43 21.98 -20.90
CA LYS A 327 20.22 20.77 -21.18
C LYS A 327 21.23 21.00 -22.29
N GLU A 328 20.83 21.63 -23.38
CA GLU A 328 21.71 21.98 -24.50
C GLU A 328 22.82 22.92 -24.03
N ARG A 329 22.46 23.94 -23.24
CA ARG A 329 23.44 24.87 -22.66
C ARG A 329 24.46 24.19 -21.77
N VAL A 330 24.05 23.22 -20.95
CA VAL A 330 24.97 22.42 -20.13
C VAL A 330 25.92 21.58 -20.99
N VAL A 331 25.46 21.07 -22.14
CA VAL A 331 26.32 20.33 -23.08
C VAL A 331 27.36 21.26 -23.71
N GLU A 332 27.00 22.48 -24.09
CA GLU A 332 27.95 23.49 -24.56
C GLU A 332 28.98 23.85 -23.48
N LEU A 333 28.52 24.11 -22.25
CA LEU A 333 29.37 24.44 -21.11
C LEU A 333 30.35 23.31 -20.78
N LYS A 334 29.96 22.05 -20.99
CA LYS A 334 30.89 20.90 -20.87
C LYS A 334 32.02 20.96 -21.90
N GLY A 335 31.69 21.21 -23.17
CA GLY A 335 32.70 21.36 -24.22
C GLY A 335 33.66 22.52 -23.94
N GLN A 336 33.14 23.63 -23.40
CA GLN A 336 33.97 24.77 -22.98
C GLN A 336 34.85 24.44 -21.76
N TYR A 337 34.33 23.66 -20.81
CA TYR A 337 35.07 23.26 -19.61
C TYR A 337 36.27 22.35 -19.91
N GLU A 338 36.19 21.50 -20.94
CA GLU A 338 37.31 20.65 -21.36
C GLU A 338 38.50 21.47 -21.86
N ILE A 339 38.25 22.67 -22.40
CA ILE A 339 39.24 23.55 -23.03
C ILE A 339 39.69 24.68 -22.07
N ALA A 340 38.87 25.05 -21.09
CA ALA A 340 39.09 26.19 -20.19
C ALA A 340 40.20 25.95 -19.14
N GLU A 341 40.86 27.03 -18.69
CA GLU A 341 41.87 27.03 -17.61
C GLU A 341 41.49 27.99 -16.47
N GLY A 342 41.90 27.66 -15.24
CA GLY A 342 41.83 28.60 -14.10
C GLY A 342 40.43 29.11 -13.75
N SER A 343 40.21 30.42 -13.85
CA SER A 343 38.96 31.09 -13.44
C SER A 343 37.76 30.69 -14.28
N ASP A 344 37.96 30.42 -15.57
CA ASP A 344 36.87 30.13 -16.51
C ASP A 344 36.17 28.81 -16.17
N LYS A 345 36.93 27.83 -15.64
CA LYS A 345 36.36 26.59 -15.10
C LYS A 345 35.45 26.85 -13.89
N ALA A 346 35.86 27.75 -13.00
CA ALA A 346 35.08 28.11 -11.82
C ALA A 346 33.81 28.91 -12.16
N ASP A 347 33.85 29.73 -13.23
CA ASP A 347 32.67 30.43 -13.76
C ASP A 347 31.68 29.45 -14.39
N ILE A 348 32.16 28.47 -15.17
CA ILE A 348 31.32 27.41 -15.76
C ILE A 348 30.69 26.55 -14.66
N GLU A 349 31.44 26.15 -13.63
CA GLU A 349 30.92 25.40 -12.49
C GLU A 349 29.83 26.19 -11.74
N ARG A 350 30.04 27.49 -11.51
CA ARG A 350 29.03 28.37 -10.89
C ARG A 350 27.77 28.48 -11.73
N LEU A 351 27.89 28.58 -13.05
CA LEU A 351 26.74 28.64 -13.95
C LEU A 351 25.97 27.32 -13.98
N VAL A 352 26.67 26.18 -14.02
CA VAL A 352 26.04 24.85 -13.95
C VAL A 352 25.36 24.62 -12.60
N GLU A 353 25.95 25.11 -11.50
CA GLU A 353 25.31 25.08 -10.18
C GLU A 353 24.07 25.98 -10.13
N SER A 354 24.12 27.17 -10.74
CA SER A 354 22.95 28.05 -10.90
C SER A 354 21.81 27.34 -11.65
N ILE A 355 22.11 26.69 -12.79
CA ILE A 355 21.15 25.87 -13.56
C ILE A 355 20.62 24.68 -12.75
N ASN A 356 21.46 24.03 -11.94
CA ASN A 356 21.03 22.94 -11.05
C ASN A 356 20.10 23.45 -9.93
N SER A 357 20.30 24.68 -9.48
CA SER A 357 19.52 25.34 -8.43
C SER A 357 18.23 26.01 -8.94
N PHE A 358 18.09 26.16 -10.26
CA PHE A 358 16.94 26.77 -10.91
C PHE A 358 15.72 25.83 -10.83
N GLU A 359 14.85 26.11 -9.86
CA GLU A 359 13.67 25.31 -9.51
C GLU A 359 12.37 26.12 -9.67
N VAL A 360 11.23 25.46 -9.55
CA VAL A 360 9.89 26.09 -9.68
C VAL A 360 9.72 27.24 -8.66
N GLU A 361 10.27 27.09 -7.46
CA GLU A 361 10.25 28.11 -6.41
C GLU A 361 10.98 29.37 -6.85
N THR A 362 12.17 29.23 -7.44
CA THR A 362 12.96 30.36 -7.96
C THR A 362 12.19 31.11 -9.02
N ILE A 363 11.49 30.40 -9.92
CA ILE A 363 10.66 31.01 -10.96
C ILE A 363 9.53 31.83 -10.33
N ILE A 364 8.81 31.25 -9.36
CA ILE A 364 7.67 31.92 -8.73
C ILE A 364 8.12 33.14 -7.93
N GLU A 365 9.12 32.99 -7.05
CA GLU A 365 9.57 34.06 -6.16
C GLU A 365 10.21 35.22 -6.93
N ARG A 366 11.12 34.93 -7.87
CA ARG A 366 11.93 35.96 -8.54
C ARG A 366 11.23 36.55 -9.77
N PHE A 367 10.49 35.75 -10.53
CA PHE A 367 10.00 36.14 -11.86
C PHE A 367 8.46 36.24 -11.96
N ILE A 368 7.70 35.81 -10.94
CA ILE A 368 6.22 35.91 -10.95
C ILE A 368 5.72 36.82 -9.82
N CYS A 369 6.16 36.58 -8.58
CA CYS A 369 5.70 37.26 -7.37
C CYS A 369 6.34 38.66 -7.16
N SER A 370 7.42 38.98 -7.86
CA SER A 370 8.07 40.29 -7.80
C SER A 370 7.21 41.42 -8.38
N ASP A 371 6.42 41.11 -9.42
CA ASP A 371 5.56 42.07 -10.13
C ASP A 371 4.11 42.07 -9.65
N VAL A 372 3.64 40.98 -9.04
CA VAL A 372 2.29 40.83 -8.50
C VAL A 372 2.42 40.46 -7.04
N ALA A 373 1.96 41.32 -6.11
CA ALA A 373 2.02 41.10 -4.66
C ALA A 373 1.24 39.84 -4.26
N CYS A 374 1.84 38.67 -4.45
CA CYS A 374 1.27 37.37 -4.21
C CYS A 374 2.28 36.43 -3.55
N SER A 375 1.78 35.42 -2.85
CA SER A 375 2.60 34.40 -2.20
C SER A 375 2.85 33.21 -3.12
N ILE A 376 3.87 32.40 -2.80
CA ILE A 376 4.20 31.13 -3.47
C ILE A 376 3.02 30.13 -3.44
N ASP A 377 2.13 30.27 -2.46
CA ASP A 377 0.90 29.49 -2.34
C ASP A 377 -0.28 30.11 -3.11
N GLY A 378 -0.03 31.15 -3.92
CA GLY A 378 -1.01 31.84 -4.75
C GLY A 378 -2.04 32.65 -3.98
N ARG A 379 -1.66 33.19 -2.80
CA ARG A 379 -2.48 34.17 -2.08
C ARG A 379 -2.13 35.56 -2.55
N PHE A 380 -3.13 36.38 -2.81
CA PHE A 380 -2.92 37.79 -3.10
C PHE A 380 -2.71 38.55 -1.78
N VAL A 381 -1.67 39.37 -1.73
CA VAL A 381 -1.24 40.16 -0.56
C VAL A 381 -1.62 41.64 -0.73
N GLY A 382 -2.08 42.04 -1.93
CA GLY A 382 -2.67 43.34 -2.21
C GLY A 382 -3.02 43.42 -3.69
N CYS A 383 -4.14 44.06 -4.04
CA CYS A 383 -4.47 44.37 -5.43
C CYS A 383 -5.08 45.78 -5.47
N GLU A 384 -4.39 46.72 -6.11
CA GLU A 384 -4.84 48.11 -6.25
C GLU A 384 -5.70 48.34 -7.50
N GLU A 385 -5.75 47.37 -8.44
CA GLU A 385 -6.22 47.65 -9.81
C GLU A 385 -7.49 46.91 -10.25
N ALA A 386 -8.06 46.00 -9.45
CA ALA A 386 -9.34 45.35 -9.79
C ALA A 386 -10.14 44.94 -8.55
N ASP A 387 -11.42 45.30 -8.51
CA ASP A 387 -12.32 44.91 -7.42
C ASP A 387 -12.41 43.38 -7.31
N PRO A 388 -12.03 42.78 -6.17
CA PRO A 388 -12.12 41.35 -5.96
C PRO A 388 -13.59 40.92 -5.77
N PRO A 389 -13.97 39.68 -6.12
CA PRO A 389 -15.33 39.18 -5.94
C PRO A 389 -15.78 39.20 -4.46
N GLU A 390 -17.09 39.32 -4.23
CA GLU A 390 -17.70 39.53 -2.90
C GLU A 390 -17.17 38.55 -1.83
N LEU A 391 -17.06 37.26 -2.18
CA LEU A 391 -16.60 36.22 -1.26
C LEU A 391 -15.18 36.46 -0.72
N MET A 392 -14.29 37.09 -1.50
CA MET A 392 -12.94 37.47 -1.06
C MET A 392 -12.94 38.72 -0.17
N THR A 393 -13.98 39.54 -0.23
CA THR A 393 -14.10 40.77 0.57
C THR A 393 -14.65 40.53 1.98
N LEU A 394 -15.20 39.34 2.25
CA LEU A 394 -15.76 38.99 3.55
C LEU A 394 -14.70 39.02 4.65
N THR A 395 -15.11 39.49 5.84
CA THR A 395 -14.32 39.32 7.07
C THR A 395 -14.43 37.87 7.57
N PRO A 396 -13.48 37.38 8.40
CA PRO A 396 -13.55 36.03 8.96
C PRO A 396 -14.86 35.76 9.70
N GLU A 397 -15.40 36.73 10.44
CA GLU A 397 -16.66 36.57 11.19
C GLU A 397 -17.84 36.32 10.25
N LYS A 398 -17.98 37.17 9.22
CA LYS A 398 -19.04 37.06 8.22
C LYS A 398 -18.95 35.75 7.44
N PHE A 399 -17.72 35.35 7.07
CA PHE A 399 -17.50 34.08 6.40
C PHE A 399 -17.94 32.89 7.28
N VAL A 400 -17.52 32.85 8.54
CA VAL A 400 -17.91 31.79 9.48
C VAL A 400 -19.42 31.77 9.72
N GLU A 401 -20.05 32.94 9.87
CA GLU A 401 -21.50 33.06 10.00
C GLU A 401 -22.24 32.50 8.79
N ARG A 402 -21.73 32.77 7.59
CA ARG A 402 -22.28 32.24 6.34
C ARG A 402 -22.13 30.73 6.22
N ILE A 403 -20.98 30.17 6.62
CA ILE A 403 -20.81 28.71 6.67
C ILE A 403 -21.77 28.07 7.68
N ARG A 404 -22.07 28.75 8.79
CA ARG A 404 -23.02 28.26 9.80
C ARG A 404 -24.45 28.11 9.26
N THR A 405 -24.88 28.96 8.34
CA THR A 405 -26.22 28.82 7.73
C THR A 405 -26.28 27.60 6.82
N ILE A 406 -25.19 27.31 6.11
CA ILE A 406 -25.11 26.20 5.14
C ILE A 406 -24.93 24.85 5.84
N ALA A 407 -24.08 24.78 6.86
CA ALA A 407 -23.76 23.53 7.54
C ALA A 407 -23.60 23.71 9.05
N SER A 408 -24.29 22.83 9.80
CA SER A 408 -24.19 22.77 11.26
C SER A 408 -22.82 22.25 11.75
N GLN A 409 -22.08 21.53 10.90
CA GLN A 409 -20.79 20.95 11.27
C GLN A 409 -19.64 21.96 11.20
N LYS A 410 -19.13 22.32 12.38
CA LYS A 410 -18.09 23.34 12.63
C LYS A 410 -16.67 22.79 12.40
N ARG A 411 -16.22 22.64 11.15
CA ARG A 411 -14.84 22.19 10.83
C ARG A 411 -14.11 23.17 9.94
N ILE A 412 -13.81 24.33 10.52
CA ILE A 412 -13.03 25.37 9.87
C ILE A 412 -11.59 25.31 10.39
N THR A 413 -10.63 25.33 9.47
CA THR A 413 -9.19 25.39 9.76
C THR A 413 -8.65 26.75 9.35
N LEU A 414 -8.00 27.45 10.28
CA LEU A 414 -7.23 28.66 9.95
C LEU A 414 -5.86 28.25 9.41
N VAL A 415 -5.48 28.84 8.28
CA VAL A 415 -4.14 28.69 7.71
C VAL A 415 -3.32 29.93 8.07
N PRO A 416 -2.29 29.81 8.92
CA PRO A 416 -1.60 30.94 9.56
C PRO A 416 -0.66 31.73 8.63
N ASP A 417 -0.60 31.43 7.34
CA ASP A 417 0.34 32.09 6.42
C ASP A 417 0.06 33.57 6.21
N GLY A 418 1.13 34.37 6.21
CA GLY A 418 1.04 35.82 6.08
C GLY A 418 0.43 36.49 7.32
N LEU A 419 0.12 35.70 8.35
CA LEU A 419 -0.48 36.16 9.59
C LEU A 419 0.58 36.15 10.70
N THR A 420 0.60 37.21 11.48
CA THR A 420 1.33 37.29 12.74
C THR A 420 0.55 36.57 13.84
N ILE A 421 1.18 36.35 15.00
CA ILE A 421 0.47 35.79 16.16
C ILE A 421 -0.69 36.69 16.61
N ALA A 422 -0.54 38.02 16.47
CA ALA A 422 -1.58 38.99 16.78
C ALA A 422 -2.81 38.82 15.89
N ASP A 423 -2.59 38.66 14.58
CA ASP A 423 -3.66 38.39 13.60
C ASP A 423 -4.43 37.12 13.98
N ILE A 424 -3.70 36.05 14.31
CA ILE A 424 -4.30 34.75 14.66
C ILE A 424 -5.17 34.86 15.91
N ILE A 425 -4.69 35.54 16.97
CA ILE A 425 -5.47 35.75 18.19
C ILE A 425 -6.77 36.48 17.88
N CYS A 426 -6.67 37.59 17.12
CA CYS A 426 -7.83 38.39 16.75
C CYS A 426 -8.83 37.63 15.90
N ILE A 427 -8.39 36.88 14.88
CA ILE A 427 -9.26 36.04 14.04
C ILE A 427 -9.97 34.98 14.90
N LEU A 428 -9.24 34.27 15.76
CA LEU A 428 -9.81 33.22 16.61
C LEU A 428 -10.84 33.76 17.60
N TYR A 429 -10.60 34.94 18.17
CA TYR A 429 -11.52 35.61 19.10
C TYR A 429 -12.78 36.09 18.38
N LYS A 430 -12.60 36.83 17.28
CA LYS A 430 -13.68 37.36 16.45
C LYS A 430 -14.59 36.26 15.89
N CYS A 431 -14.03 35.12 15.51
CA CYS A 431 -14.80 33.96 15.04
C CYS A 431 -15.53 33.18 16.16
N GLY A 432 -15.44 33.60 17.43
CA GLY A 432 -16.25 33.07 18.52
C GLY A 432 -16.08 31.56 18.80
N GLY A 433 -14.89 31.00 18.59
CA GLY A 433 -14.62 29.57 18.79
C GLY A 433 -15.05 28.64 17.65
N MET A 434 -15.50 29.18 16.51
CA MET A 434 -15.93 28.38 15.36
C MET A 434 -14.76 27.81 14.54
N VAL A 435 -13.61 28.48 14.56
CA VAL A 435 -12.36 27.97 14.01
C VAL A 435 -11.81 26.92 14.96
N ARG A 436 -12.09 25.65 14.70
CA ARG A 436 -11.68 24.53 15.58
C ARG A 436 -10.31 23.96 15.26
N TYR A 437 -9.76 24.31 14.12
CA TYR A 437 -8.49 23.77 13.65
C TYR A 437 -7.55 24.90 13.25
N ILE A 438 -6.25 24.67 13.44
CA ILE A 438 -5.20 25.51 12.88
C ILE A 438 -4.18 24.63 12.16
N GLU A 439 -3.76 25.03 10.97
CA GLU A 439 -2.65 24.36 10.27
C GLU A 439 -1.33 24.75 10.96
N GLU A 440 -1.03 24.03 12.04
CA GLU A 440 0.14 24.28 12.88
C GLU A 440 1.44 23.95 12.13
N PHE A 441 1.41 22.93 11.26
CA PHE A 441 2.60 22.48 10.52
C PHE A 441 2.32 22.15 9.06
N ASN A 442 3.10 22.77 8.17
CA ASN A 442 3.13 22.49 6.75
C ASN A 442 4.58 22.29 6.28
N LEU A 443 4.89 21.12 5.70
CA LEU A 443 6.27 20.76 5.34
C LEU A 443 6.91 21.68 4.32
N LYS A 444 6.14 22.11 3.31
CA LYS A 444 6.59 23.07 2.29
C LYS A 444 7.11 24.35 2.95
N ARG A 445 6.44 24.79 4.02
CA ARG A 445 6.72 26.09 4.67
C ARG A 445 7.84 26.04 5.68
N ILE A 446 8.00 24.90 6.36
CA ILE A 446 9.18 24.67 7.21
C ILE A 446 10.46 24.76 6.39
N ALA A 447 10.46 24.22 5.16
CA ALA A 447 11.60 24.34 4.25
C ALA A 447 11.91 25.80 3.87
N LEU A 448 10.91 26.69 3.91
CA LEU A 448 11.02 28.13 3.63
C LEU A 448 11.29 28.98 4.89
N GLY A 449 11.50 28.37 6.07
CA GLY A 449 11.94 29.08 7.28
C GLY A 449 10.85 29.59 8.23
N THR A 450 9.57 29.25 8.04
CA THR A 450 8.45 29.76 8.87
C THR A 450 8.29 29.09 10.26
N ALA A 451 9.34 28.50 10.82
CA ALA A 451 9.27 27.68 12.04
C ALA A 451 8.82 28.46 13.29
N LYS A 452 9.17 29.75 13.38
CA LYS A 452 8.88 30.60 14.56
C LYS A 452 7.38 30.81 14.80
N ILE A 453 6.58 30.93 13.73
CA ILE A 453 5.12 31.09 13.84
C ILE A 453 4.48 29.81 14.38
N ALA A 454 4.97 28.64 13.98
CA ALA A 454 4.43 27.36 14.42
C ALA A 454 4.58 27.16 15.94
N GLU A 455 5.72 27.56 16.52
CA GLU A 455 5.95 27.51 17.97
C GLU A 455 4.99 28.44 18.73
N ASN A 456 4.80 29.67 18.25
CA ASN A 456 3.87 30.64 18.86
C ASN A 456 2.42 30.15 18.79
N VAL A 457 2.00 29.60 17.63
CA VAL A 457 0.68 29.01 17.44
C VAL A 457 0.45 27.83 18.37
N HIS A 458 1.47 26.99 18.56
CA HIS A 458 1.40 25.89 19.51
C HIS A 458 1.15 26.38 20.94
N GLY A 459 1.95 27.34 21.41
CA GLY A 459 1.81 27.91 22.76
C GLY A 459 0.41 28.48 23.00
N LEU A 460 -0.12 29.24 22.02
CA LEU A 460 -1.48 29.78 22.08
C LEU A 460 -2.52 28.66 22.18
N ARG A 461 -2.40 27.62 21.35
CA ARG A 461 -3.34 26.49 21.34
C ARG A 461 -3.32 25.73 22.66
N GLN A 462 -2.14 25.51 23.24
CA GLN A 462 -2.01 24.85 24.54
C GLN A 462 -2.66 25.69 25.65
N ALA A 463 -2.34 26.98 25.71
CA ALA A 463 -2.92 27.90 26.69
C ALA A 463 -4.45 27.94 26.63
N LEU A 464 -5.04 27.98 25.42
CA LEU A 464 -6.50 27.93 25.23
C LEU A 464 -7.11 26.59 25.64
N ASN A 465 -6.49 25.47 25.24
CA ASN A 465 -7.04 24.13 25.50
C ASN A 465 -6.96 23.70 26.97
N GLU A 466 -5.88 24.08 27.66
CA GLU A 466 -5.69 23.82 29.09
C GLU A 466 -6.36 24.87 29.98
N ARG A 467 -6.92 25.93 29.36
CA ARG A 467 -7.48 27.11 30.04
C ARG A 467 -6.48 27.81 30.96
N ASN A 468 -5.21 27.83 30.57
CA ASN A 468 -4.15 28.51 31.30
C ASN A 468 -4.21 30.03 31.01
N LEU A 469 -4.96 30.76 31.84
CA LEU A 469 -5.15 32.20 31.68
C LEU A 469 -3.87 33.01 31.87
N LEU A 470 -2.92 32.54 32.69
CA LEU A 470 -1.65 33.22 32.91
C LEU A 470 -0.79 33.21 31.64
N GLU A 471 -0.64 32.03 31.02
CA GLU A 471 0.14 31.92 29.79
C GLU A 471 -0.55 32.63 28.63
N LEU A 472 -1.89 32.55 28.56
CA LEU A 472 -2.66 33.30 27.57
C LEU A 472 -2.43 34.82 27.69
N LYS A 473 -2.46 35.36 28.92
CA LYS A 473 -2.13 36.76 29.19
C LYS A 473 -0.72 37.10 28.72
N ASN A 474 0.27 36.27 29.05
CA ASN A 474 1.65 36.49 28.64
C ASN A 474 1.81 36.52 27.11
N ILE A 475 1.15 35.64 26.39
CA ILE A 475 1.18 35.58 24.92
C ILE A 475 0.54 36.82 24.32
N ILE A 476 -0.64 37.24 24.81
CA ILE A 476 -1.35 38.43 24.31
C ILE A 476 -0.53 39.70 24.62
N SER A 477 0.00 39.85 25.84
CA SER A 477 0.83 41.00 26.21
C SER A 477 2.12 41.07 25.38
N ARG A 478 2.76 39.94 25.08
CA ARG A 478 3.90 39.90 24.15
C ARG A 478 3.50 40.35 22.75
N ALA A 479 2.38 39.87 22.22
CA ALA A 479 1.89 40.28 20.91
C ALA A 479 1.57 41.80 20.84
N ILE A 480 1.06 42.39 21.92
CA ILE A 480 0.85 43.83 22.04
C ILE A 480 2.18 44.59 22.01
N LEU A 481 3.15 44.18 22.84
CA LEU A 481 4.48 44.81 22.89
C LEU A 481 5.21 44.72 21.56
N ASP A 482 5.17 43.55 20.90
CA ASP A 482 5.79 43.33 19.59
C ASP A 482 5.20 44.28 18.53
N LEU A 483 3.88 44.51 18.56
CA LEU A 483 3.21 45.46 17.67
C LEU A 483 3.52 46.92 18.01
N GLU A 484 3.55 47.30 19.29
CA GLU A 484 3.88 48.66 19.72
C GLU A 484 5.34 49.03 19.39
N GLN A 485 6.26 48.06 19.45
CA GLN A 485 7.66 48.24 19.05
C GLN A 485 7.87 48.43 17.55
N MET A 486 6.90 48.02 16.70
CA MET A 486 6.97 48.23 15.25
C MET A 486 6.67 49.69 14.81
N GLY A 487 6.28 50.58 15.73
CA GLY A 487 6.14 52.03 15.47
C GLY A 487 4.91 52.41 14.62
N SER A 488 5.00 53.49 13.82
CA SER A 488 3.87 54.06 13.04
C SER A 488 3.30 53.17 11.92
N VAL A 489 3.81 51.93 11.80
CA VAL A 489 3.34 50.88 10.88
C VAL A 489 2.43 49.87 11.61
N ALA A 490 2.23 50.03 12.93
CA ALA A 490 1.34 49.20 13.71
C ALA A 490 -0.12 49.40 13.25
N ASP A 491 -0.80 48.29 12.96
CA ASP A 491 -2.20 48.26 12.55
C ASP A 491 -3.10 48.57 13.77
N PRO A 492 -3.66 49.80 13.89
CA PRO A 492 -4.28 50.28 15.13
C PRO A 492 -5.50 49.44 15.53
N GLU A 493 -6.22 48.91 14.55
CA GLU A 493 -7.37 48.03 14.77
C GLU A 493 -6.98 46.69 15.41
N ILE A 494 -5.81 46.14 15.04
CA ILE A 494 -5.30 44.89 15.63
C ILE A 494 -4.89 45.14 17.08
N LEU A 495 -4.25 46.29 17.36
CA LEU A 495 -3.87 46.67 18.71
C LEU A 495 -5.10 46.82 19.62
N GLU A 496 -6.15 47.50 19.14
CA GLU A 496 -7.41 47.65 19.86
C GLU A 496 -8.08 46.28 20.09
N CYS A 497 -8.11 45.44 19.06
CA CYS A 497 -8.61 44.06 19.17
C CYS A 497 -7.85 43.28 20.25
N LEU A 498 -6.51 43.31 20.28
CA LEU A 498 -5.73 42.60 21.31
C LEU A 498 -5.99 43.13 22.72
N ARG A 499 -6.12 44.45 22.89
CA ARG A 499 -6.49 45.06 24.19
C ARG A 499 -7.87 44.60 24.65
N ASN A 500 -8.82 44.45 23.73
CA ASN A 500 -10.14 43.90 24.00
C ASN A 500 -10.10 42.40 24.33
N VAL A 501 -9.27 41.61 23.64
CA VAL A 501 -9.05 40.19 23.97
C VAL A 501 -8.42 40.05 25.35
N LEU A 502 -7.47 40.95 25.70
CA LEU A 502 -6.80 40.94 27.00
C LEU A 502 -7.78 41.22 28.16
N SER A 503 -8.71 42.18 27.98
CA SER A 503 -9.75 42.46 28.99
C SER A 503 -10.79 41.34 29.10
N HIS A 504 -11.05 40.61 28.01
CA HIS A 504 -12.02 39.51 27.95
C HIS A 504 -11.38 38.11 27.81
N MET A 505 -10.17 37.92 28.32
CA MET A 505 -9.41 36.66 28.15
C MET A 505 -10.13 35.42 28.72
N GLY A 506 -10.95 35.59 29.76
CA GLY A 506 -11.78 34.52 30.32
C GLY A 506 -12.82 34.03 29.32
N THR A 507 -13.48 34.94 28.60
CA THR A 507 -14.42 34.63 27.53
C THR A 507 -13.72 33.92 26.37
N PHE A 508 -12.56 34.43 25.95
CA PHE A 508 -11.78 33.81 24.88
C PHE A 508 -11.37 32.37 25.21
N SER A 509 -10.89 32.12 26.43
CA SER A 509 -10.59 30.78 26.94
C SER A 509 -11.83 29.88 26.99
N ALA A 510 -12.98 30.42 27.44
CA ALA A 510 -14.23 29.68 27.53
C ALA A 510 -14.75 29.20 26.16
N MET A 511 -14.51 29.97 25.07
CA MET A 511 -14.89 29.59 23.70
C MET A 511 -14.32 28.22 23.29
N TYR A 512 -13.13 27.85 23.76
CA TYR A 512 -12.47 26.58 23.46
C TYR A 512 -12.55 25.55 24.59
N GLY A 513 -13.27 25.88 25.66
CA GLY A 513 -13.37 25.05 26.85
C GLY A 513 -14.14 23.74 26.67
N GLY A 514 -15.16 23.73 25.80
CA GLY A 514 -15.94 22.53 25.45
C GLY A 514 -15.48 21.87 24.14
N THR A 515 -14.87 22.65 23.25
CA THR A 515 -14.37 22.20 21.94
C THR A 515 -12.95 22.68 21.75
N ARG A 516 -11.99 21.79 21.96
CA ARG A 516 -10.55 22.09 21.89
C ARG A 516 -10.16 22.58 20.49
N LEU A 517 -9.26 23.57 20.43
CA LEU A 517 -8.56 23.98 19.22
C LEU A 517 -7.53 22.90 18.86
N GLN A 518 -7.72 22.24 17.72
CA GLN A 518 -6.91 21.11 17.26
C GLN A 518 -5.88 21.51 16.21
N ALA A 519 -4.77 20.77 16.15
CA ALA A 519 -3.73 20.99 15.14
C ALA A 519 -4.00 20.15 13.87
N ARG A 520 -3.72 20.73 12.71
CA ARG A 520 -3.60 20.03 11.43
C ARG A 520 -2.14 20.08 10.97
N ILE A 521 -1.70 18.94 10.43
CA ILE A 521 -0.34 18.74 9.93
C ILE A 521 -0.45 18.15 8.54
N GLY A 522 0.07 18.85 7.53
CA GLY A 522 -0.02 18.45 6.13
C GLY A 522 1.30 18.60 5.39
N SER A 523 1.41 17.91 4.25
CA SER A 523 2.56 18.08 3.36
C SER A 523 2.45 19.27 2.41
N GLY A 524 1.22 19.72 2.10
CA GLY A 524 0.98 20.84 1.20
C GLY A 524 1.38 20.57 -0.26
N SER A 525 1.48 19.29 -0.64
CA SER A 525 1.92 18.79 -1.97
C SER A 525 3.36 19.15 -2.37
N SER A 526 4.30 18.71 -1.55
CA SER A 526 5.77 18.70 -1.72
C SER A 526 6.32 17.99 -2.96
N GLY A 527 5.48 17.46 -3.87
CA GLY A 527 5.94 16.74 -5.07
C GLY A 527 6.47 17.63 -6.19
N ILE A 528 6.42 18.95 -6.01
CA ILE A 528 6.87 19.98 -6.95
C ILE A 528 8.21 20.59 -6.49
N ILE A 529 8.48 20.51 -5.19
CA ILE A 529 9.73 21.01 -4.58
C ILE A 529 10.73 19.87 -4.57
N ASN A 530 11.76 19.94 -5.42
CA ASN A 530 12.77 18.89 -5.56
C ASN A 530 13.51 18.55 -4.25
N ARG A 531 13.44 19.46 -3.26
CA ARG A 531 14.11 19.34 -1.94
C ARG A 531 13.31 18.55 -0.90
N ILE A 532 12.03 18.23 -1.10
CA ILE A 532 11.16 17.71 -0.03
C ILE A 532 10.67 16.27 -0.34
N ARG A 533 10.61 15.44 0.71
CA ARG A 533 10.00 14.09 0.65
C ARG A 533 8.55 14.18 0.18
N GLY A 534 8.10 13.17 -0.58
CA GLY A 534 6.72 13.13 -1.08
C GLY A 534 5.66 13.10 0.04
N MET A 535 4.39 13.31 -0.33
CA MET A 535 3.20 13.28 0.56
C MET A 535 3.21 12.16 1.62
N GLY A 536 2.74 12.48 2.83
CA GLY A 536 2.40 11.53 3.89
C GLY A 536 3.28 11.59 5.14
N LEU A 537 2.65 11.46 6.31
CA LEU A 537 3.28 11.38 7.63
C LEU A 537 2.87 10.07 8.32
N VAL A 538 3.72 9.57 9.20
CA VAL A 538 3.43 8.38 10.02
C VAL A 538 3.89 8.57 11.47
N VAL A 539 3.11 8.04 12.41
CA VAL A 539 3.48 8.00 13.83
C VAL A 539 4.29 6.73 14.09
N ALA A 540 5.57 6.90 14.41
CA ALA A 540 6.56 5.82 14.53
C ALA A 540 6.17 4.76 15.57
N ASP A 541 5.49 5.14 16.66
CA ASP A 541 5.02 4.21 17.71
C ASP A 541 4.03 3.17 17.19
N THR A 542 3.34 3.47 16.10
CA THR A 542 2.32 2.58 15.51
C THR A 542 2.89 1.63 14.46
N LEU A 543 4.19 1.70 14.18
CA LEU A 543 4.88 0.86 13.22
C LEU A 543 5.35 -0.47 13.85
N PRO A 544 5.60 -1.51 13.03
CA PRO A 544 6.30 -2.71 13.50
C PRO A 544 7.65 -2.35 14.12
N HIS A 545 8.02 -3.03 15.21
CA HIS A 545 9.21 -2.71 16.01
C HIS A 545 10.50 -2.48 15.19
N THR A 546 10.74 -3.31 14.16
CA THR A 546 11.90 -3.15 13.26
C THR A 546 11.86 -1.86 12.44
N ALA A 547 10.69 -1.48 11.93
CA ALA A 547 10.50 -0.25 11.19
C ALA A 547 10.55 0.96 12.13
N ALA A 548 9.88 0.89 13.28
CA ALA A 548 9.92 1.93 14.32
C ALA A 548 11.36 2.24 14.75
N LYS A 549 12.17 1.22 15.05
CA LYS A 549 13.58 1.40 15.43
C LYS A 549 14.42 2.08 14.34
N LYS A 550 14.20 1.73 13.06
CA LYS A 550 14.86 2.41 11.93
C LYS A 550 14.45 3.88 11.85
N VAL A 551 13.16 4.17 12.04
CA VAL A 551 12.62 5.53 12.01
C VAL A 551 13.16 6.37 13.17
N PHE A 552 13.08 5.89 14.40
CA PHE A 552 13.63 6.60 15.57
C PHE A 552 15.12 6.90 15.41
N LYS A 553 15.92 5.95 14.91
CA LYS A 553 17.35 6.19 14.62
C LYS A 553 17.57 7.31 13.58
N ARG A 554 16.67 7.47 12.61
CA ARG A 554 16.73 8.59 11.63
C ARG A 554 16.30 9.91 12.24
N LEU A 555 15.29 9.89 13.11
CA LEU A 555 14.82 11.08 13.85
C LEU A 555 15.88 11.59 14.83
N GLU A 556 16.56 10.70 15.55
CA GLU A 556 17.69 11.02 16.44
C GLU A 556 18.85 11.70 15.69
N LYS A 557 19.08 11.30 14.43
CA LYS A 557 20.07 11.93 13.54
C LYS A 557 19.63 13.27 12.97
N GLY A 558 18.40 13.71 13.23
CA GLY A 558 17.85 14.97 12.72
C GLY A 558 17.44 14.92 11.24
N GLU A 559 17.32 13.75 10.61
CA GLU A 559 17.00 13.61 9.19
C GLU A 559 15.57 14.07 8.82
N CYS A 560 14.71 14.31 9.82
CA CYS A 560 13.31 14.70 9.61
C CYS A 560 12.73 15.40 10.86
N PRO A 561 13.09 16.66 11.12
CA PRO A 561 12.81 17.30 12.39
C PRO A 561 11.47 18.04 12.38
N ILE A 562 10.36 17.30 12.44
CA ILE A 562 9.03 17.89 12.70
C ILE A 562 8.95 18.14 14.21
N PRO A 563 8.80 19.37 14.72
CA PRO A 563 8.82 19.66 16.16
C PRO A 563 7.47 19.35 16.84
N VAL A 564 6.88 18.19 16.51
CA VAL A 564 5.59 17.73 17.03
C VAL A 564 5.69 16.27 17.43
N LYS A 565 5.08 15.95 18.56
CA LYS A 565 4.85 14.60 19.02
C LYS A 565 3.36 14.28 18.93
N ALA A 566 3.04 13.11 18.40
CA ALA A 566 1.70 12.56 18.39
C ALA A 566 1.49 11.68 19.64
N ASP A 567 0.45 11.95 20.42
CA ASP A 567 0.06 11.08 21.51
C ASP A 567 -0.92 10.02 20.98
N VAL A 568 -0.63 8.75 21.27
CA VAL A 568 -1.38 7.60 20.72
C VAL A 568 -1.82 6.65 21.82
N ARG A 569 -2.99 6.05 21.64
CA ARG A 569 -3.56 5.01 22.50
C ARG A 569 -3.74 3.72 21.70
N LEU A 570 -3.31 2.60 22.27
CA LEU A 570 -3.58 1.27 21.74
C LEU A 570 -4.80 0.67 22.44
N GLU A 571 -5.85 0.38 21.69
CA GLU A 571 -7.01 -0.38 22.16
C GLU A 571 -6.82 -1.86 21.81
N ILE A 572 -6.97 -2.75 22.80
CA ILE A 572 -6.85 -4.19 22.61
C ILE A 572 -8.17 -4.86 23.02
N VAL A 573 -8.88 -5.39 22.03
CA VAL A 573 -10.12 -6.13 22.24
C VAL A 573 -9.83 -7.63 22.16
N LEU A 574 -10.15 -8.36 23.23
CA LEU A 574 -10.00 -9.81 23.31
C LEU A 574 -11.37 -10.48 23.24
N THR A 575 -11.67 -11.13 22.13
CA THR A 575 -12.93 -11.88 21.93
C THR A 575 -12.69 -13.38 22.15
N PRO A 576 -13.46 -14.07 22.99
CA PRO A 576 -13.23 -15.49 23.25
C PRO A 576 -13.52 -16.31 21.99
N LYS A 577 -12.55 -17.08 21.49
CA LYS A 577 -12.81 -18.03 20.40
C LYS A 577 -13.79 -19.09 20.88
N SER A 578 -14.90 -19.23 20.17
CA SER A 578 -15.84 -20.32 20.33
C SER A 578 -15.66 -21.31 19.18
N SER A 579 -15.76 -22.60 19.49
CA SER A 579 -15.82 -23.69 18.53
C SER A 579 -17.18 -24.36 18.62
N GLU A 580 -17.61 -25.08 17.58
CA GLU A 580 -18.81 -25.93 17.64
C GLU A 580 -18.62 -27.09 18.64
N SER A 581 -17.37 -27.50 18.90
CA SER A 581 -17.07 -28.57 19.85
C SER A 581 -17.30 -28.10 21.29
N LYS A 582 -18.31 -28.68 21.95
CA LYS A 582 -18.58 -28.50 23.39
C LYS A 582 -17.35 -28.86 24.24
N LEU A 583 -16.60 -29.89 23.84
CA LEU A 583 -15.37 -30.30 24.52
C LEU A 583 -14.29 -29.22 24.43
N TYR A 584 -14.06 -28.68 23.23
CA TYR A 584 -13.10 -27.58 23.04
C TYR A 584 -13.47 -26.35 23.87
N ASN A 585 -14.74 -25.94 23.87
CA ASN A 585 -15.17 -24.78 24.65
C ASN A 585 -15.02 -25.01 26.16
N ARG A 586 -15.29 -26.23 26.64
CA ARG A 586 -15.13 -26.61 28.05
C ARG A 586 -13.66 -26.63 28.46
N THR A 587 -12.79 -27.26 27.67
CA THR A 587 -11.34 -27.28 27.94
C THR A 587 -10.76 -25.87 27.86
N MET A 588 -11.18 -25.06 26.89
CA MET A 588 -10.69 -23.68 26.77
C MET A 588 -11.15 -22.79 27.92
N ARG A 589 -12.35 -23.02 28.47
CA ARG A 589 -12.81 -22.31 29.68
C ARG A 589 -11.90 -22.63 30.88
N VAL A 590 -11.49 -23.88 31.04
CA VAL A 590 -10.55 -24.30 32.10
C VAL A 590 -9.15 -23.71 31.86
N VAL A 591 -8.64 -23.80 30.63
CA VAL A 591 -7.31 -23.27 30.26
C VAL A 591 -7.24 -21.75 30.49
N ARG A 592 -8.32 -21.02 30.18
CA ARG A 592 -8.42 -19.56 30.40
C ARG A 592 -8.44 -19.17 31.88
N ASN A 593 -8.74 -20.09 32.79
CA ASN A 593 -8.71 -19.82 34.24
C ASN A 593 -7.30 -19.96 34.83
N LEU A 594 -6.35 -20.58 34.12
CA LEU A 594 -4.96 -20.72 34.57
C LEU A 594 -4.20 -19.39 34.45
N PRO A 595 -3.46 -18.95 35.49
CA PRO A 595 -2.87 -17.60 35.57
C PRO A 595 -1.93 -17.24 34.41
N PHE A 596 -1.22 -18.22 33.84
CA PHE A 596 -0.29 -18.01 32.72
C PHE A 596 -0.92 -18.23 31.33
N LEU A 597 -2.13 -18.80 31.26
CA LEU A 597 -2.82 -19.14 30.01
C LEU A 597 -4.12 -18.35 29.81
N LYS A 598 -4.39 -17.33 30.65
CA LYS A 598 -5.61 -16.49 30.58
C LYS A 598 -5.84 -15.85 29.22
N LYS A 599 -4.78 -15.55 28.45
CA LYS A 599 -4.87 -14.97 27.10
C LYS A 599 -5.02 -16.02 25.99
N PHE A 600 -4.88 -17.30 26.32
CA PHE A 600 -4.95 -18.39 25.36
C PHE A 600 -6.39 -18.60 24.90
N GLY A 601 -6.60 -18.70 23.58
CA GLY A 601 -7.93 -18.91 23.01
C GLY A 601 -8.78 -17.67 22.84
N TYR A 602 -8.23 -16.48 22.98
CA TYR A 602 -8.88 -15.26 22.53
C TYR A 602 -8.45 -14.94 21.10
N GLU A 603 -9.35 -14.37 20.32
CA GLU A 603 -9.05 -13.60 19.13
C GLU A 603 -8.76 -12.17 19.56
N LYS A 604 -7.57 -11.69 19.20
CA LYS A 604 -7.05 -10.39 19.61
C LYS A 604 -7.20 -9.43 18.45
N LYS A 605 -7.88 -8.31 18.68
CA LYS A 605 -7.94 -7.17 17.77
C LYS A 605 -7.23 -5.98 18.41
N GLU A 606 -6.38 -5.30 17.65
CA GLU A 606 -5.61 -4.15 18.09
C GLU A 606 -5.90 -2.97 17.17
N ASP A 607 -6.26 -1.82 17.74
CA ASP A 607 -6.50 -0.58 16.98
C ASP A 607 -5.80 0.61 17.65
N TRP A 608 -5.11 1.42 16.85
CA TRP A 608 -4.45 2.63 17.33
C TRP A 608 -5.32 3.87 17.12
N HIS A 609 -5.37 4.73 18.13
CA HIS A 609 -6.10 5.99 18.12
C HIS A 609 -5.17 7.17 18.41
N LEU A 610 -5.24 8.20 17.58
CA LEU A 610 -4.57 9.49 17.80
C LEU A 610 -5.38 10.29 18.83
N THR A 611 -4.76 10.72 19.93
CA THR A 611 -5.43 11.52 20.96
C THR A 611 -5.17 13.01 20.81
N SER A 612 -3.91 13.40 20.58
CA SER A 612 -3.48 14.80 20.55
C SER A 612 -2.14 14.97 19.84
N PHE A 613 -1.83 16.21 19.50
CA PHE A 613 -0.49 16.66 19.12
C PHE A 613 0.06 17.58 20.21
N SER A 614 1.32 17.36 20.60
CA SER A 614 2.09 18.19 21.54
C SER A 614 3.35 18.71 20.84
N ALA A 615 3.76 19.94 21.10
CA ALA A 615 5.03 20.44 20.58
C ALA A 615 6.15 19.77 21.33
N CYS A 616 7.24 19.54 20.62
CA CYS A 616 8.44 18.99 21.20
C CYS A 616 9.66 19.52 20.46
N SER A 617 10.82 19.40 21.11
CA SER A 617 12.08 19.62 20.40
C SER A 617 12.17 18.67 19.20
N LYS A 618 12.80 19.14 18.13
CA LYS A 618 13.07 18.39 16.89
C LYS A 618 13.65 16.99 17.10
N LYS A 619 14.36 16.75 18.21
CA LYS A 619 14.98 15.45 18.56
C LYS A 619 14.05 14.47 19.29
N VAL A 620 12.88 14.93 19.77
CA VAL A 620 11.95 14.17 20.63
C VAL A 620 10.66 13.78 19.88
N THR A 621 10.58 14.12 18.59
CA THR A 621 9.43 13.76 17.75
C THR A 621 9.34 12.26 17.52
N ASN A 622 8.10 11.78 17.36
CA ASN A 622 7.76 10.44 16.90
C ASN A 622 7.06 10.46 15.53
N ILE A 623 6.98 11.61 14.86
CA ILE A 623 6.36 11.75 13.54
C ILE A 623 7.45 11.73 12.49
N ALA A 624 7.30 10.84 11.51
CA ALA A 624 8.23 10.72 10.40
C ALA A 624 7.55 10.93 9.05
N LEU A 625 8.31 11.48 8.11
CA LEU A 625 7.88 11.62 6.73
C LEU A 625 7.93 10.30 5.97
N LEU A 626 6.90 10.04 5.18
CA LEU A 626 6.82 8.91 4.27
C LEU A 626 7.51 9.22 2.94
N GLY A 627 8.15 8.20 2.35
CA GLY A 627 8.88 8.33 1.09
C GLY A 627 10.35 8.70 1.24
N GLY A 628 11.10 8.56 0.15
CA GLY A 628 12.53 8.87 0.07
C GLY A 628 12.80 10.35 -0.15
N LEU A 629 14.02 10.79 0.21
CA LEU A 629 14.56 12.07 -0.25
C LEU A 629 14.87 11.91 -1.75
N SER A 630 14.31 12.77 -2.59
CA SER A 630 14.91 12.97 -3.90
C SER A 630 16.25 13.66 -3.68
N GLN A 631 17.29 13.23 -4.39
CA GLN A 631 18.51 14.06 -4.46
C GLN A 631 18.13 15.33 -5.21
N ALA A 632 18.35 16.50 -4.59
CA ALA A 632 17.99 17.80 -5.13
C ALA A 632 18.79 18.15 -6.41
N GLY A 633 18.24 19.02 -7.25
CA GLY A 633 18.86 19.56 -8.45
C GLY A 633 18.70 18.73 -9.74
N ASN A 634 18.93 19.36 -10.88
CA ASN A 634 18.82 18.76 -12.22
C ASN A 634 19.95 17.75 -12.56
N LYS A 635 20.91 17.57 -11.65
CA LYS A 635 22.07 16.65 -11.74
C LYS A 635 22.90 16.82 -13.01
N PHE A 636 22.95 18.04 -13.52
CA PHE A 636 23.93 18.40 -14.51
C PHE A 636 25.30 18.44 -13.84
N GLY A 637 26.28 17.74 -14.40
CA GLY A 637 27.65 17.74 -13.91
C GLY A 637 28.58 17.91 -15.08
N VAL A 638 29.64 18.70 -14.90
CA VAL A 638 30.59 19.04 -15.98
C VAL A 638 31.60 17.92 -16.22
N ALA A 639 31.88 17.09 -15.21
CA ALA A 639 32.68 15.87 -15.32
C ALA A 639 31.85 14.68 -15.82
N GLU A 640 32.46 13.79 -16.61
CA GLU A 640 31.87 12.49 -16.96
C GLU A 640 31.64 11.66 -15.69
N LEU A 641 30.39 11.67 -15.19
CA LEU A 641 29.91 10.56 -14.38
C LEU A 641 29.84 9.36 -15.32
N SER A 642 30.88 8.52 -15.30
CA SER A 642 30.84 7.22 -15.99
C SER A 642 29.50 6.57 -15.64
N PRO A 643 28.69 6.15 -16.63
CA PRO A 643 27.42 5.50 -16.34
C PRO A 643 27.72 4.37 -15.37
N PRO A 644 26.95 4.24 -14.26
CA PRO A 644 27.23 3.20 -13.28
C PRO A 644 27.26 1.89 -14.05
N LYS A 645 28.45 1.28 -14.18
CA LYS A 645 28.62 0.02 -14.89
C LYS A 645 27.59 -0.92 -14.33
N SER A 646 26.68 -1.39 -15.18
CA SER A 646 25.73 -2.43 -14.83
C SER A 646 26.54 -3.67 -14.46
N SER A 647 26.89 -3.77 -13.19
CA SER A 647 27.46 -4.98 -12.63
C SER A 647 26.35 -6.02 -12.71
N LYS A 648 26.52 -6.98 -13.62
CA LYS A 648 25.67 -8.16 -13.74
C LYS A 648 25.72 -8.94 -12.42
N SER A 649 24.88 -8.51 -11.49
CA SER A 649 24.83 -9.05 -10.13
C SER A 649 24.35 -10.49 -10.16
N PHE A 650 24.94 -11.35 -9.33
CA PHE A 650 24.47 -12.71 -9.05
C PHE A 650 22.98 -12.77 -8.66
N ARG A 651 22.40 -11.64 -8.25
CA ARG A 651 20.96 -11.52 -7.97
C ARG A 651 20.10 -11.93 -9.17
N PHE A 652 20.43 -11.45 -10.37
CA PHE A 652 19.62 -11.59 -11.59
C PHE A 652 19.93 -12.87 -12.40
N MET A 653 20.65 -13.81 -11.79
CA MET A 653 20.95 -15.10 -12.41
C MET A 653 19.66 -15.90 -12.60
N ASN A 654 19.58 -16.64 -13.70
CA ASN A 654 18.44 -17.52 -14.01
C ASN A 654 18.10 -18.44 -12.82
N SER A 655 16.81 -18.55 -12.50
CA SER A 655 16.32 -19.28 -11.31
C SER A 655 16.70 -20.75 -11.32
N SER A 656 16.72 -21.40 -12.49
CA SER A 656 17.10 -22.81 -12.61
C SER A 656 18.57 -23.05 -12.30
N ILE A 657 19.46 -22.14 -12.75
CA ILE A 657 20.89 -22.19 -12.43
C ILE A 657 21.09 -21.96 -10.93
N LYS A 658 20.42 -20.95 -10.37
CA LYS A 658 20.47 -20.62 -8.93
C LYS A 658 19.98 -21.79 -8.07
N ASN A 659 18.91 -22.47 -8.48
CA ASN A 659 18.38 -23.64 -7.78
C ASN A 659 19.35 -24.84 -7.85
N GLY A 660 19.97 -25.06 -9.01
CA GLY A 660 21.02 -26.09 -9.16
C GLY A 660 22.23 -25.82 -8.27
N LEU A 661 22.74 -24.59 -8.26
CA LEU A 661 23.85 -24.18 -7.39
C LEU A 661 23.52 -24.38 -5.90
N LYS A 662 22.31 -24.03 -5.45
CA LYS A 662 21.89 -24.28 -4.06
C LYS A 662 21.91 -25.76 -3.71
N ILE A 663 21.40 -26.62 -4.59
CA ILE A 663 21.40 -28.07 -4.35
C ILE A 663 22.84 -28.57 -4.26
N LEU A 664 23.72 -28.16 -5.17
CA LEU A 664 25.15 -28.52 -5.13
C LEU A 664 25.85 -28.02 -3.86
N CYS A 665 25.65 -26.76 -3.48
CA CYS A 665 26.22 -26.18 -2.26
C CYS A 665 25.76 -26.88 -0.98
N GLY A 666 24.56 -27.46 -0.95
CA GLY A 666 24.12 -28.29 0.17
C GLY A 666 24.63 -29.73 0.07
N PHE A 667 24.65 -30.29 -1.14
CA PHE A 667 24.98 -31.70 -1.37
C PHE A 667 26.45 -32.01 -1.13
N ILE A 668 27.36 -31.16 -1.63
CA ILE A 668 28.82 -31.37 -1.53
C ILE A 668 29.27 -31.50 -0.06
N PRO A 669 28.94 -30.55 0.86
CA PRO A 669 29.31 -30.68 2.27
C PRO A 669 28.70 -31.92 2.92
N ALA A 670 27.43 -32.22 2.66
CA ALA A 670 26.76 -33.39 3.22
C ALA A 670 27.42 -34.70 2.77
N PHE A 671 27.72 -34.82 1.47
CA PHE A 671 28.39 -35.98 0.89
C PHE A 671 29.78 -36.17 1.51
N LEU A 672 30.58 -35.10 1.61
CA LEU A 672 31.89 -35.17 2.24
C LEU A 672 31.81 -35.58 3.72
N THR A 673 30.85 -35.03 4.49
CA THR A 673 30.67 -35.45 5.88
C THR A 673 30.31 -36.93 5.98
N PHE A 674 29.33 -37.42 5.21
CA PHE A 674 28.98 -38.84 5.21
C PHE A 674 30.14 -39.75 4.80
N ALA A 675 30.90 -39.35 3.79
CA ALA A 675 32.05 -40.10 3.28
C ALA A 675 33.20 -40.22 4.30
N LEU A 676 33.34 -39.22 5.18
CA LEU A 676 34.41 -39.11 6.17
C LEU A 676 34.03 -39.59 7.58
N THR A 677 32.77 -39.48 7.99
CA THR A 677 32.34 -39.76 9.39
C THR A 677 31.61 -41.08 9.58
N LYS A 678 31.11 -41.74 8.52
CA LYS A 678 30.31 -42.97 8.64
C LYS A 678 31.07 -44.22 8.23
N ASP A 679 31.03 -45.22 9.11
CA ASP A 679 31.66 -46.52 8.87
C ASP A 679 30.82 -47.45 7.97
N TRP A 680 29.49 -47.31 7.98
CA TRP A 680 28.61 -48.17 7.19
C TRP A 680 28.61 -47.75 5.71
N TRP A 681 29.01 -48.67 4.82
CA TRP A 681 29.17 -48.42 3.38
C TRP A 681 27.98 -47.72 2.70
N LEU A 682 26.75 -48.10 3.07
CA LEU A 682 25.54 -47.52 2.47
C LEU A 682 25.40 -46.05 2.86
N LEU A 683 25.57 -45.70 4.13
CA LEU A 683 25.52 -44.31 4.56
C LEU A 683 26.74 -43.52 4.09
N ARG A 684 27.91 -44.16 3.96
CA ARG A 684 29.13 -43.52 3.50
C ARG A 684 29.03 -43.00 2.08
N PHE A 685 28.49 -43.79 1.15
CA PHE A 685 28.37 -43.41 -0.27
C PHE A 685 26.98 -42.90 -0.67
N PHE A 686 25.91 -43.42 -0.05
CA PHE A 686 24.53 -43.06 -0.39
C PHE A 686 23.84 -42.20 0.67
N GLY A 687 24.47 -41.90 1.81
CA GLY A 687 23.85 -41.13 2.90
C GLY A 687 23.31 -39.78 2.45
N ALA A 688 24.10 -39.00 1.71
CA ALA A 688 23.66 -37.71 1.17
C ALA A 688 22.47 -37.85 0.21
N PHE A 689 22.47 -38.86 -0.67
CA PHE A 689 21.37 -39.15 -1.59
C PHE A 689 20.09 -39.54 -0.83
N ILE A 690 20.20 -40.35 0.21
CA ILE A 690 19.06 -40.75 1.06
C ILE A 690 18.49 -39.53 1.79
N TRP A 691 19.34 -38.69 2.40
CA TRP A 691 18.89 -37.47 3.11
C TRP A 691 18.17 -36.50 2.18
N PHE A 692 18.74 -36.26 0.99
CA PHE A 692 18.14 -35.39 -0.01
C PHE A 692 16.86 -36.01 -0.59
N GLY A 693 16.82 -37.33 -0.79
CA GLY A 693 15.66 -38.07 -1.25
C GLY A 693 14.47 -37.95 -0.28
N ILE A 694 14.69 -38.20 1.02
CA ILE A 694 13.65 -38.08 2.05
C ILE A 694 13.11 -36.65 2.12
N THR A 695 14.00 -35.65 2.17
CA THR A 695 13.55 -34.25 2.25
C THR A 695 12.90 -33.76 0.95
N GLY A 696 13.38 -34.18 -0.22
CA GLY A 696 12.77 -33.88 -1.51
C GLY A 696 11.36 -34.46 -1.60
N TRP A 697 11.23 -35.76 -1.29
CA TRP A 697 9.94 -36.46 -1.24
C TRP A 697 8.94 -35.80 -0.28
N ARG A 698 9.38 -35.45 0.92
CA ARG A 698 8.57 -34.71 1.91
C ARG A 698 8.03 -33.40 1.36
N ASN A 699 8.85 -32.60 0.68
CA ASN A 699 8.39 -31.31 0.14
C ASN A 699 7.39 -31.49 -1.02
N VAL A 700 7.58 -32.50 -1.88
CA VAL A 700 6.64 -32.82 -2.95
C VAL A 700 5.31 -33.30 -2.37
N THR A 701 5.33 -34.27 -1.46
CA THR A 701 4.12 -34.78 -0.80
C THR A 701 3.37 -33.71 -0.01
N GLN A 702 4.07 -32.84 0.72
CA GLN A 702 3.47 -31.69 1.40
C GLN A 702 2.78 -30.74 0.41
N ALA A 703 3.44 -30.39 -0.71
CA ALA A 703 2.86 -29.51 -1.71
C ALA A 703 1.57 -30.09 -2.31
N VAL A 704 1.55 -31.41 -2.57
CA VAL A 704 0.38 -32.14 -3.12
C VAL A 704 -0.74 -32.26 -2.07
N LEU A 705 -0.44 -32.63 -0.83
CA LEU A 705 -1.44 -32.76 0.24
C LEU A 705 -2.01 -31.41 0.72
N GLY A 706 -1.17 -30.38 0.75
CA GLY A 706 -1.58 -28.99 1.02
C GLY A 706 -2.48 -28.42 -0.08
N GLY A 707 -2.26 -28.86 -1.33
CA GLY A 707 -3.00 -28.47 -2.53
C GLY A 707 -4.39 -29.11 -2.72
N GLY A 708 -4.77 -30.09 -1.90
CA GLY A 708 -6.11 -30.71 -1.99
C GLY A 708 -6.12 -32.24 -2.12
N GLY A 709 -4.96 -32.89 -2.11
CA GLY A 709 -4.84 -34.34 -2.13
C GLY A 709 -4.40 -34.92 -3.49
N PHE A 710 -4.25 -36.24 -3.55
CA PHE A 710 -3.72 -36.97 -4.72
C PHE A 710 -4.71 -37.10 -5.90
N ILE A 711 -5.93 -36.58 -5.77
CA ILE A 711 -6.96 -36.70 -6.81
C ILE A 711 -6.61 -35.78 -7.97
N ARG A 712 -6.23 -36.41 -9.09
CA ARG A 712 -5.76 -35.80 -10.32
C ARG A 712 -6.93 -35.14 -11.04
N SER A 713 -6.90 -33.81 -11.21
CA SER A 713 -7.79 -33.16 -12.18
C SER A 713 -7.05 -32.98 -13.52
N PRO A 714 -7.68 -33.23 -14.68
CA PRO A 714 -7.03 -33.15 -16.00
C PRO A 714 -6.39 -31.79 -16.33
N LEU A 715 -6.81 -30.72 -15.65
CA LEU A 715 -6.42 -29.33 -15.95
C LEU A 715 -5.35 -28.73 -15.02
N SER A 716 -4.93 -29.41 -13.93
CA SER A 716 -3.86 -28.94 -13.02
C SER A 716 -2.76 -29.98 -12.90
N ARG A 717 -1.52 -29.65 -13.29
CA ARG A 717 -0.37 -30.57 -13.19
C ARG A 717 0.23 -30.46 -11.81
N TRP A 718 0.81 -31.55 -11.29
CA TRP A 718 1.51 -31.52 -9.98
C TRP A 718 2.62 -30.45 -9.93
N ASN A 719 3.25 -30.16 -11.07
CA ASN A 719 4.23 -29.09 -11.22
C ASN A 719 3.68 -27.70 -10.86
N ASP A 720 2.37 -27.46 -10.99
CA ASP A 720 1.76 -26.16 -10.68
C ASP A 720 1.64 -25.94 -9.16
N HIS A 721 1.67 -27.02 -8.38
CA HIS A 721 1.65 -26.98 -6.91
C HIS A 721 3.05 -27.03 -6.30
N VAL A 722 4.07 -27.49 -7.04
CA VAL A 722 5.43 -27.69 -6.55
C VAL A 722 6.30 -26.46 -6.83
N SER A 723 6.75 -25.78 -5.77
CA SER A 723 7.74 -24.71 -5.90
C SER A 723 9.16 -25.26 -5.84
N TRP A 724 9.81 -25.41 -6.99
CA TRP A 724 11.19 -25.87 -7.10
C TRP A 724 12.17 -25.02 -6.27
N SER A 725 11.95 -23.71 -6.18
CA SER A 725 12.80 -22.85 -5.32
C SER A 725 12.69 -23.21 -3.83
N ARG A 726 11.49 -23.57 -3.34
CA ARG A 726 11.30 -23.98 -1.93
C ARG A 726 11.95 -25.33 -1.66
N ILE A 727 11.91 -26.24 -2.63
CA ILE A 727 12.58 -27.54 -2.55
C ILE A 727 14.10 -27.33 -2.49
N SER A 728 14.67 -26.56 -3.42
CA SER A 728 16.10 -26.26 -3.43
C SER A 728 16.57 -25.57 -2.15
N ASP A 729 15.79 -24.63 -1.60
CA ASP A 729 16.07 -24.01 -0.30
C ASP A 729 16.07 -25.08 0.83
N SER A 730 15.08 -25.99 0.84
CA SER A 730 15.00 -27.07 1.85
C SER A 730 16.18 -28.05 1.76
N LEU A 731 16.61 -28.38 0.55
CA LEU A 731 17.73 -29.29 0.30
C LEU A 731 19.06 -28.66 0.69
N LEU A 732 19.26 -27.36 0.40
CA LEU A 732 20.42 -26.59 0.85
C LEU A 732 20.61 -26.69 2.38
N PHE A 733 19.57 -26.34 3.15
CA PHE A 733 19.65 -26.39 4.62
C PHE A 733 19.73 -27.83 5.16
N THR A 734 19.11 -28.79 4.49
CA THR A 734 19.30 -30.21 4.87
C THR A 734 20.75 -30.63 4.68
N GLY A 735 21.38 -30.20 3.58
CA GLY A 735 22.78 -30.45 3.31
C GLY A 735 23.70 -29.88 4.39
N PHE A 736 23.50 -28.62 4.79
CA PHE A 736 24.28 -27.99 5.86
C PHE A 736 24.02 -28.54 7.26
N SER A 737 22.87 -29.17 7.50
CA SER A 737 22.57 -29.77 8.82
C SER A 737 23.49 -30.93 9.17
N VAL A 738 23.97 -31.67 8.16
CA VAL A 738 24.82 -32.86 8.34
C VAL A 738 26.21 -32.48 8.90
N PRO A 739 27.02 -31.61 8.25
CA PRO A 739 28.30 -31.18 8.82
C PRO A 739 28.15 -30.43 10.15
N LEU A 740 27.09 -29.63 10.30
CA LEU A 740 26.86 -28.90 11.55
C LEU A 740 26.63 -29.85 12.72
N LEU A 741 25.72 -30.82 12.58
CA LEU A 741 25.34 -31.69 13.69
C LEU A 741 26.34 -32.83 13.89
N ASP A 742 26.74 -33.50 12.81
CA ASP A 742 27.54 -34.72 12.91
C ASP A 742 29.03 -34.45 13.09
N TYR A 743 29.59 -33.42 12.44
CA TYR A 743 31.01 -33.09 12.56
C TYR A 743 31.24 -32.01 13.63
N PHE A 744 30.60 -30.84 13.51
CA PHE A 744 30.91 -29.72 14.40
C PHE A 744 30.38 -29.94 15.83
N VAL A 745 29.08 -30.20 16.01
CA VAL A 745 28.49 -30.36 17.35
C VAL A 745 28.92 -31.68 17.98
N LYS A 746 28.72 -32.80 17.30
CA LYS A 746 28.98 -34.13 17.86
C LYS A 746 30.49 -34.42 18.02
N THR A 747 31.27 -34.34 16.95
CA THR A 747 32.68 -34.75 16.99
C THR A 747 33.59 -33.67 17.56
N LEU A 748 33.53 -32.44 17.07
CA LEU A 748 34.47 -31.39 17.48
C LEU A 748 34.13 -30.82 18.87
N LEU A 749 32.88 -30.42 19.08
CA LEU A 749 32.49 -29.72 20.30
C LEU A 749 32.26 -30.69 21.48
N LEU A 750 31.41 -31.71 21.31
CA LEU A 750 31.04 -32.61 22.41
C LEU A 750 32.12 -33.67 22.68
N ASP A 751 32.51 -34.46 21.68
CA ASP A 751 33.46 -35.56 21.86
C ASP A 751 34.89 -35.05 22.11
N GLN A 752 35.45 -34.24 21.20
CA GLN A 752 36.83 -33.73 21.34
C GLN A 752 36.96 -32.55 22.32
N GLY A 753 35.95 -31.68 22.41
CA GLY A 753 36.00 -30.48 23.26
C GLY A 753 35.63 -30.73 24.72
N PHE A 754 34.53 -31.45 24.97
CA PHE A 754 33.99 -31.67 26.31
C PHE A 754 34.09 -33.13 26.80
N GLY A 755 34.60 -34.07 25.98
CA GLY A 755 34.67 -35.49 26.34
C GLY A 755 33.30 -36.18 26.45
N VAL A 756 32.24 -35.57 25.90
CA VAL A 756 30.86 -36.06 25.95
C VAL A 756 30.58 -36.85 24.67
N ASN A 757 30.44 -38.17 24.81
CA ASN A 757 30.11 -39.08 23.72
C ASN A 757 29.11 -40.15 24.17
N THR A 758 28.80 -41.09 23.28
CA THR A 758 27.79 -42.13 23.55
C THR A 758 28.17 -43.09 24.68
N GLN A 759 29.43 -43.11 25.09
CA GLN A 759 29.94 -43.97 26.18
C GLN A 759 30.06 -43.20 27.51
N THR A 760 30.33 -41.89 27.48
CA THR A 760 30.54 -41.08 28.70
C THR A 760 29.25 -40.51 29.27
N ASP A 761 28.48 -39.75 28.48
CA ASP A 761 27.18 -39.21 28.90
C ASP A 761 26.21 -39.14 27.71
N PRO A 762 25.46 -40.23 27.44
CA PRO A 762 24.54 -40.28 26.31
C PRO A 762 23.34 -39.33 26.47
N ILE A 763 22.89 -39.04 27.70
CA ILE A 763 21.72 -38.17 27.93
C ILE A 763 22.08 -36.73 27.55
N LEU A 764 23.23 -36.25 28.02
CA LEU A 764 23.72 -34.91 27.70
C LEU A 764 24.01 -34.76 26.20
N LEU A 765 24.65 -35.77 25.58
CA LEU A 765 24.91 -35.80 24.14
C LEU A 765 23.61 -35.61 23.33
N TYR A 766 22.58 -36.43 23.60
CA TYR A 766 21.32 -36.37 22.84
C TYR A 766 20.52 -35.09 23.15
N ALA A 767 20.57 -34.57 24.37
CA ALA A 767 19.93 -33.31 24.73
C ALA A 767 20.52 -32.12 23.96
N VAL A 768 21.85 -31.99 23.94
CA VAL A 768 22.53 -30.92 23.20
C VAL A 768 22.32 -31.06 21.69
N MET A 769 22.40 -32.28 21.15
CA MET A 769 22.11 -32.55 19.74
C MET A 769 20.66 -32.19 19.36
N GLY A 770 19.70 -32.54 20.21
CA GLY A 770 18.29 -32.21 20.02
C GLY A 770 18.03 -30.70 20.01
N LEU A 771 18.66 -29.97 20.95
CA LEU A 771 18.58 -28.52 21.06
C LEU A 771 19.24 -27.83 19.85
N ALA A 772 20.46 -28.23 19.48
CA ALA A 772 21.20 -27.67 18.35
C ALA A 772 20.43 -27.88 17.03
N ASN A 773 19.90 -29.09 16.81
CA ASN A 773 19.05 -29.38 15.66
C ASN A 773 17.77 -28.53 15.69
N GLY A 774 17.09 -28.45 16.83
CA GLY A 774 15.88 -27.62 16.99
C GLY A 774 16.13 -26.15 16.68
N LEU A 775 17.18 -25.55 17.24
CA LEU A 775 17.56 -24.16 17.00
C LEU A 775 17.96 -23.91 15.54
N TYR A 776 18.69 -24.85 14.92
CA TYR A 776 19.04 -24.81 13.50
C TYR A 776 17.78 -24.81 12.62
N ILE A 777 16.83 -25.70 12.92
CA ILE A 777 15.56 -25.80 12.21
C ILE A 777 14.75 -24.51 12.34
N PHE A 778 14.59 -24.03 13.56
CA PHE A 778 13.88 -22.79 13.84
C PHE A 778 14.49 -21.62 13.06
N SER A 779 15.82 -21.47 13.09
CA SER A 779 16.55 -20.36 12.48
C SER A 779 16.37 -20.33 10.96
N HIS A 780 16.59 -21.46 10.27
CA HIS A 780 16.46 -21.47 8.81
C HIS A 780 15.00 -21.44 8.34
N ASN A 781 14.04 -21.95 9.13
CA ASN A 781 12.61 -21.83 8.81
C ASN A 781 12.11 -20.38 8.94
N MET A 782 12.59 -19.66 9.95
CA MET A 782 12.39 -18.21 10.06
C MET A 782 13.05 -17.46 8.90
N PHE A 783 14.25 -17.86 8.49
CA PHE A 783 14.95 -17.29 7.32
C PHE A 783 14.20 -17.54 6.00
N ARG A 784 13.62 -18.73 5.82
CA ARG A 784 12.79 -19.11 4.67
C ARG A 784 11.43 -18.39 4.63
N GLY A 785 11.00 -17.80 5.75
CA GLY A 785 9.75 -17.04 5.84
C GLY A 785 8.52 -17.89 6.16
N LEU A 786 8.68 -19.05 6.79
CA LEU A 786 7.54 -19.85 7.28
C LEU A 786 6.76 -19.08 8.37
N PRO A 787 5.46 -19.36 8.56
CA PRO A 787 4.69 -18.78 9.65
C PRO A 787 5.37 -19.00 11.00
N ARG A 788 5.38 -17.99 11.87
CA ARG A 788 6.05 -18.06 13.19
C ARG A 788 5.58 -19.26 14.02
N SER A 789 4.29 -19.56 13.97
CA SER A 789 3.71 -20.74 14.62
C SER A 789 4.34 -22.04 14.12
N ALA A 790 4.50 -22.22 12.80
CA ALA A 790 5.12 -23.40 12.21
C ALA A 790 6.62 -23.49 12.56
N ALA A 791 7.33 -22.37 12.61
CA ALA A 791 8.74 -22.36 13.04
C ALA A 791 8.88 -22.81 14.51
N ILE A 792 8.01 -22.33 15.40
CA ILE A 792 8.00 -22.74 16.83
C ILE A 792 7.67 -24.23 16.98
N TRP A 793 6.68 -24.75 16.26
CA TRP A 793 6.39 -26.19 16.32
C TRP A 793 7.52 -27.04 15.76
N ASN A 794 8.22 -26.55 14.73
CA ASN A 794 9.40 -27.22 14.18
C ASN A 794 10.61 -27.21 15.14
N LEU A 795 10.70 -26.27 16.09
CA LEU A 795 11.70 -26.31 17.16
C LEU A 795 11.49 -27.55 18.05
N LEU A 796 10.24 -27.90 18.34
CA LEU A 796 9.86 -29.07 19.14
C LEU A 796 9.85 -30.38 18.34
N ARG A 797 10.16 -30.33 17.04
CA ARG A 797 10.10 -31.47 16.12
C ARG A 797 10.91 -32.66 16.61
N SER A 798 12.12 -32.42 17.14
CA SER A 798 13.01 -33.48 17.63
C SER A 798 12.39 -34.29 18.76
N ILE A 799 11.53 -33.69 19.59
CA ILE A 799 10.82 -34.35 20.68
C ILE A 799 9.62 -35.13 20.13
N ILE A 800 8.85 -34.49 19.23
CA ILE A 800 7.63 -35.07 18.65
C ILE A 800 7.95 -36.25 17.72
N SER A 801 9.15 -36.30 17.12
CA SER A 801 9.53 -37.38 16.20
C SER A 801 9.93 -38.69 16.87
N VAL A 802 10.29 -38.69 18.16
CA VAL A 802 10.75 -39.90 18.87
C VAL A 802 9.68 -40.99 18.90
N PRO A 803 8.42 -40.73 19.32
CA PRO A 803 7.38 -41.75 19.31
C PRO A 803 7.10 -42.30 17.90
N ILE A 804 7.15 -41.43 16.88
CA ILE A 804 6.93 -41.84 15.49
C ILE A 804 8.09 -42.73 14.99
N ALA A 805 9.33 -42.41 15.37
CA ALA A 805 10.48 -43.23 15.01
C ALA A 805 10.41 -44.63 15.63
N ILE A 806 9.96 -44.73 16.89
CA ILE A 806 9.73 -46.02 17.57
C ILE A 806 8.65 -46.81 16.81
N MET A 807 7.48 -46.21 16.56
CA MET A 807 6.40 -46.88 15.83
C MET A 807 6.81 -47.35 14.42
N LEU A 808 7.60 -46.55 13.70
CA LEU A 808 8.12 -46.94 12.38
C LEU A 808 9.13 -48.08 12.49
N SER A 809 10.02 -48.03 13.47
CA SER A 809 11.00 -49.09 13.72
C SER A 809 10.31 -50.42 14.04
N ASP A 810 9.31 -50.40 14.91
CA ASP A 810 8.54 -51.59 15.30
C ASP A 810 7.74 -52.14 14.11
N GLY A 811 7.07 -51.27 13.34
CA GLY A 811 6.30 -51.68 12.17
C GLY A 811 7.16 -52.29 11.06
N ILE A 812 8.34 -51.71 10.78
CA ILE A 812 9.31 -52.29 9.84
C ILE A 812 9.83 -53.63 10.39
N GLY A 813 10.09 -53.71 11.69
CA GLY A 813 10.54 -54.93 12.33
C GLY A 813 9.55 -56.09 12.20
N VAL A 814 8.26 -55.81 12.42
CA VAL A 814 7.17 -56.77 12.24
C VAL A 814 7.04 -57.22 10.78
N MET A 815 7.14 -56.32 9.80
CA MET A 815 7.12 -56.69 8.38
C MET A 815 8.34 -57.53 7.97
N MET A 816 9.53 -57.19 8.46
CA MET A 816 10.75 -57.96 8.19
C MET A 816 10.71 -59.35 8.84
N GLY A 817 10.14 -59.45 10.04
CA GLY A 817 9.88 -60.72 10.70
C GLY A 817 8.89 -61.59 9.91
N MET A 818 7.80 -61.00 9.39
CA MET A 818 6.86 -61.70 8.50
C MET A 818 7.51 -62.13 7.16
N ALA A 819 8.51 -61.38 6.67
CA ALA A 819 9.26 -61.71 5.47
C ALA A 819 10.39 -62.75 5.70
N GLY A 820 10.54 -63.28 6.92
CA GLY A 820 11.51 -64.33 7.25
C GLY A 820 12.96 -63.84 7.39
N ILE A 821 13.19 -62.54 7.59
CA ILE A 821 14.54 -61.99 7.77
C ILE A 821 15.03 -62.30 9.20
N VAL A 822 16.19 -62.96 9.31
CA VAL A 822 16.84 -63.28 10.59
C VAL A 822 17.60 -62.06 11.12
N SER A 823 17.60 -61.85 12.44
CA SER A 823 18.32 -60.76 13.12
C SER A 823 17.83 -59.35 12.74
N VAL A 824 16.50 -59.17 12.73
CA VAL A 824 15.80 -57.91 12.43
C VAL A 824 16.32 -56.74 13.28
N GLU A 825 16.63 -56.96 14.55
CA GLU A 825 17.13 -55.91 15.47
C GLU A 825 18.46 -55.29 14.99
N LEU A 826 19.41 -56.11 14.50
CA LEU A 826 20.70 -55.64 14.02
C LEU A 826 20.57 -54.83 12.72
N VAL A 827 19.60 -55.20 11.88
CA VAL A 827 19.26 -54.46 10.66
C VAL A 827 18.61 -53.13 11.02
N LEU A 828 17.60 -53.13 11.91
CA LEU A 828 16.95 -51.91 12.39
C LEU A 828 17.93 -50.94 13.05
N GLN A 829 18.91 -51.43 13.81
CA GLN A 829 19.94 -50.59 14.43
C GLN A 829 20.80 -49.86 13.38
N LYS A 830 21.16 -50.52 12.27
CA LYS A 830 21.89 -49.88 11.15
C LYS A 830 21.03 -48.85 10.42
N TRP A 831 19.72 -49.08 10.33
CA TRP A 831 18.76 -48.18 9.70
C TRP A 831 18.20 -47.09 10.64
N ALA A 832 18.50 -47.14 11.94
CA ALA A 832 17.92 -46.25 12.95
C ALA A 832 18.08 -44.76 12.62
N ALA A 833 19.23 -44.35 12.07
CA ALA A 833 19.46 -42.97 11.64
C ALA A 833 18.53 -42.56 10.48
N VAL A 834 18.27 -43.47 9.53
CA VAL A 834 17.38 -43.22 8.39
C VAL A 834 15.93 -43.20 8.84
N ILE A 835 15.52 -44.12 9.73
CA ILE A 835 14.16 -44.18 10.30
C ILE A 835 13.87 -42.91 11.12
N SER A 836 14.84 -42.47 11.94
CA SER A 836 14.72 -41.23 12.72
C SER A 836 14.62 -39.98 11.83
N LYS A 837 15.41 -39.91 10.75
CA LYS A 837 15.32 -38.84 9.75
C LYS A 837 13.95 -38.83 9.05
N LEU A 838 13.46 -39.99 8.63
CA LEU A 838 12.14 -40.13 8.02
C LEU A 838 11.02 -39.69 8.97
N ALA A 839 11.05 -40.15 10.23
CA ALA A 839 10.10 -39.76 11.27
C ALA A 839 10.08 -38.24 11.50
N SER A 840 11.26 -37.62 11.59
CA SER A 840 11.40 -36.17 11.74
C SER A 840 10.79 -35.40 10.56
N ASP A 841 11.04 -35.83 9.33
CA ASP A 841 10.47 -35.20 8.14
C ASP A 841 8.96 -35.44 8.00
N MET A 842 8.43 -36.57 8.48
CA MET A 842 6.97 -36.80 8.59
C MET A 842 6.31 -35.81 9.55
N VAL A 843 6.87 -35.61 10.76
CA VAL A 843 6.40 -34.59 11.71
C VAL A 843 6.44 -33.20 11.06
N ALA A 844 7.53 -32.89 10.36
CA ALA A 844 7.67 -31.62 9.65
C ALA A 844 6.59 -31.46 8.57
N GLY A 845 6.28 -32.52 7.81
CA GLY A 845 5.21 -32.53 6.81
C GLY A 845 3.83 -32.30 7.44
N ILE A 846 3.57 -32.84 8.63
CA ILE A 846 2.33 -32.60 9.38
C ILE A 846 2.24 -31.14 9.85
N ILE A 847 3.29 -30.61 10.50
CA ILE A 847 3.32 -29.25 11.04
C ILE A 847 3.12 -28.22 9.92
N GLU A 848 3.91 -28.31 8.86
CA GLU A 848 3.80 -27.38 7.73
C GLU A 848 2.51 -27.61 6.93
N GLY A 849 2.06 -28.86 6.77
CA GLY A 849 0.79 -29.17 6.12
C GLY A 849 -0.43 -28.60 6.85
N ILE A 850 -0.43 -28.56 8.18
CA ILE A 850 -1.47 -27.88 8.98
C ILE A 850 -1.41 -26.36 8.78
N ALA A 851 -0.22 -25.78 8.73
CA ALA A 851 -0.04 -24.35 8.47
C ALA A 851 -0.54 -23.98 7.07
N ASP A 852 -0.10 -24.70 6.03
CA ASP A 852 -0.53 -24.54 4.65
C ASP A 852 -2.05 -24.74 4.51
N ARG A 853 -2.63 -25.72 5.21
CA ARG A 853 -4.09 -25.93 5.26
C ARG A 853 -4.80 -24.70 5.84
N SER A 854 -4.30 -24.15 6.94
CA SER A 854 -4.91 -22.99 7.60
C SER A 854 -4.88 -21.74 6.72
N ASP A 855 -3.77 -21.53 6.01
CA ASP A 855 -3.61 -20.41 5.09
C ASP A 855 -4.50 -20.57 3.85
N ASN A 856 -4.59 -21.78 3.29
CA ASN A 856 -5.52 -22.08 2.19
C ASN A 856 -6.97 -21.86 2.61
N ILE A 857 -7.42 -22.36 3.77
CA ILE A 857 -8.79 -22.12 4.26
C ILE A 857 -9.06 -20.63 4.44
N ARG A 858 -8.12 -19.87 5.00
CA ARG A 858 -8.27 -18.42 5.18
C ARG A 858 -8.45 -17.69 3.85
N MET A 859 -7.64 -18.05 2.85
CA MET A 859 -7.74 -17.50 1.49
C MET A 859 -9.08 -17.83 0.85
N ARG A 860 -9.55 -19.09 0.96
CA ARG A 860 -10.85 -19.51 0.44
C ARG A 860 -12.03 -18.84 1.12
N LEU A 861 -11.97 -18.66 2.44
CA LEU A 861 -13.00 -17.91 3.15
C LEU A 861 -13.10 -16.47 2.65
N TRP A 862 -11.97 -15.84 2.29
CA TRP A 862 -11.96 -14.52 1.68
C TRP A 862 -12.60 -14.53 0.27
N ASP A 863 -12.23 -15.49 -0.59
CA ASP A 863 -12.81 -15.64 -1.94
C ASP A 863 -14.34 -15.84 -1.89
N TYR A 864 -14.81 -16.74 -1.02
CA TYR A 864 -16.25 -16.98 -0.85
C TYR A 864 -16.97 -15.79 -0.25
N ARG A 865 -16.42 -15.13 0.80
CA ARG A 865 -17.06 -13.94 1.40
C ARG A 865 -17.36 -12.87 0.36
N ARG A 866 -16.39 -12.62 -0.52
CA ARG A 866 -16.53 -11.65 -1.59
C ARG A 866 -17.61 -12.05 -2.58
N THR A 867 -17.50 -13.26 -3.13
CA THR A 867 -18.35 -13.70 -4.26
C THR A 867 -19.79 -13.94 -3.80
N VAL A 868 -19.97 -14.55 -2.61
CA VAL A 868 -21.30 -14.72 -1.98
C VAL A 868 -21.94 -13.38 -1.66
N LYS A 869 -21.17 -12.41 -1.13
CA LYS A 869 -21.70 -11.06 -0.92
C LYS A 869 -22.15 -10.44 -2.24
N SER A 870 -21.37 -10.58 -3.30
CA SER A 870 -21.78 -10.09 -4.63
C SER A 870 -23.07 -10.74 -5.12
N VAL A 871 -23.28 -12.03 -4.87
CA VAL A 871 -24.53 -12.73 -5.20
C VAL A 871 -25.72 -12.09 -4.48
N PHE A 872 -25.62 -11.87 -3.16
CA PHE A 872 -26.70 -11.24 -2.39
C PHE A 872 -26.92 -9.76 -2.75
N ASP A 873 -25.86 -9.02 -3.04
CA ASP A 873 -25.95 -7.63 -3.52
C ASP A 873 -26.66 -7.57 -4.90
N CYS A 874 -26.46 -8.56 -5.78
CA CYS A 874 -27.17 -8.67 -7.06
C CYS A 874 -28.62 -9.10 -6.86
N TYR A 875 -28.87 -10.05 -5.97
CA TYR A 875 -30.22 -10.48 -5.62
C TYR A 875 -31.05 -9.31 -5.06
N THR A 876 -30.45 -8.48 -4.21
CA THR A 876 -31.10 -7.27 -3.68
C THR A 876 -31.46 -6.28 -4.79
N GLN A 877 -30.60 -6.12 -5.80
CA GLN A 877 -30.91 -5.28 -6.97
C GLN A 877 -32.01 -5.89 -7.84
N LEU A 878 -32.05 -7.21 -7.99
CA LEU A 878 -33.11 -7.91 -8.71
C LEU A 878 -34.47 -7.68 -8.04
N GLU A 879 -34.57 -7.86 -6.72
CA GLU A 879 -35.78 -7.58 -5.93
C GLU A 879 -36.21 -6.11 -6.01
N MET A 880 -35.25 -5.17 -6.05
CA MET A 880 -35.56 -3.74 -6.24
C MET A 880 -36.10 -3.43 -7.64
N MET A 881 -35.66 -4.16 -8.67
CA MET A 881 -36.13 -3.96 -10.05
C MET A 881 -37.48 -4.62 -10.32
N PHE A 882 -37.78 -5.74 -9.64
CA PHE A 882 -39.05 -6.47 -9.80
C PHE A 882 -39.76 -6.67 -8.44
N PRO A 883 -40.23 -5.61 -7.77
CA PRO A 883 -40.79 -5.73 -6.41
C PRO A 883 -42.06 -6.59 -6.33
N GLU A 884 -42.77 -6.77 -7.44
CA GLU A 884 -44.01 -7.54 -7.53
C GLU A 884 -43.78 -9.04 -7.79
N ARG A 885 -42.55 -9.44 -8.12
CA ARG A 885 -42.17 -10.84 -8.40
C ARG A 885 -41.16 -11.31 -7.37
N ASN A 886 -41.17 -12.61 -7.10
CA ASN A 886 -40.14 -13.21 -6.27
C ASN A 886 -38.86 -13.42 -7.11
N GLY A 887 -37.79 -12.68 -6.80
CA GLY A 887 -36.53 -12.76 -7.54
C GLY A 887 -35.89 -14.15 -7.48
N ARG A 888 -36.18 -14.96 -6.45
CA ARG A 888 -35.70 -16.35 -6.37
C ARG A 888 -36.36 -17.22 -7.42
N ASP A 889 -37.66 -17.03 -7.66
CA ASP A 889 -38.43 -17.84 -8.60
C ASP A 889 -37.97 -17.55 -10.04
N MET A 890 -37.66 -16.28 -10.34
CA MET A 890 -37.02 -15.90 -11.61
C MET A 890 -35.69 -16.63 -11.84
N LEU A 891 -34.87 -16.82 -10.80
CA LEU A 891 -33.58 -17.51 -10.93
C LEU A 891 -33.71 -19.04 -11.12
N TYR A 892 -34.88 -19.64 -10.90
CA TYR A 892 -35.12 -21.05 -11.25
C TYR A 892 -35.32 -21.26 -12.75
N GLU A 893 -35.68 -20.21 -13.49
CA GLU A 893 -35.90 -20.21 -14.95
C GLU A 893 -34.85 -19.32 -15.63
N PRO A 894 -33.59 -19.78 -15.75
CA PRO A 894 -32.45 -18.94 -16.09
C PRO A 894 -32.52 -18.32 -17.50
N GLU A 895 -33.12 -18.99 -18.48
CA GLU A 895 -33.25 -18.47 -19.85
C GLU A 895 -34.24 -17.29 -19.92
N GLU A 896 -35.37 -17.39 -19.21
CA GLU A 896 -36.36 -16.32 -19.10
C GLU A 896 -35.78 -15.13 -18.33
N PHE A 897 -35.13 -15.40 -17.20
CA PHE A 897 -34.42 -14.39 -16.42
C PHE A 897 -33.38 -13.63 -17.25
N ILE A 898 -32.52 -14.34 -17.99
CA ILE A 898 -31.49 -13.70 -18.84
C ILE A 898 -32.15 -12.82 -19.90
N THR A 899 -33.20 -13.32 -20.56
CA THR A 899 -33.93 -12.57 -21.59
C THR A 899 -34.57 -11.30 -21.01
N GLU A 900 -35.17 -11.40 -19.83
CA GLU A 900 -35.80 -10.26 -19.14
C GLU A 900 -34.76 -9.21 -18.70
N MET A 901 -33.59 -9.63 -18.21
CA MET A 901 -32.50 -8.71 -17.87
C MET A 901 -31.96 -7.99 -19.11
N GLN A 902 -31.76 -8.72 -20.22
CA GLN A 902 -31.30 -8.17 -21.49
C GLN A 902 -32.30 -7.13 -22.04
N ASN A 903 -33.61 -7.42 -21.96
CA ASN A 903 -34.66 -6.48 -22.36
C ASN A 903 -34.69 -5.21 -21.50
N THR A 904 -34.35 -5.33 -20.22
CA THR A 904 -34.29 -4.21 -19.27
C THR A 904 -33.00 -3.38 -19.45
N GLY A 905 -32.03 -3.84 -20.25
CA GLY A 905 -30.72 -3.21 -20.40
C GLY A 905 -29.83 -3.33 -19.14
N SER A 906 -30.14 -4.27 -18.25
CA SER A 906 -29.37 -4.53 -17.04
C SER A 906 -28.19 -5.48 -17.36
N ASP A 907 -27.08 -5.34 -16.65
CA ASP A 907 -25.93 -6.28 -16.71
C ASP A 907 -25.98 -7.35 -15.60
N LEU A 908 -27.07 -7.43 -14.82
CA LEU A 908 -27.17 -8.35 -13.68
C LEU A 908 -26.99 -9.82 -14.08
N GLU A 909 -27.51 -10.22 -15.24
CA GLU A 909 -27.37 -11.58 -15.76
C GLU A 909 -25.91 -11.97 -15.94
N LYS A 910 -25.09 -11.03 -16.46
CA LYS A 910 -23.65 -11.24 -16.62
C LYS A 910 -22.98 -11.41 -15.27
N ILE A 911 -23.36 -10.61 -14.28
CA ILE A 911 -22.78 -10.66 -12.93
C ILE A 911 -23.15 -11.97 -12.22
N PHE A 912 -24.39 -12.46 -12.35
CA PHE A 912 -24.79 -13.76 -11.83
C PHE A 912 -24.00 -14.90 -12.49
N ILE A 913 -23.88 -14.89 -13.82
CA ILE A 913 -23.08 -15.87 -14.57
C ILE A 913 -21.61 -15.86 -14.09
N ILE A 914 -20.99 -14.69 -13.96
CA ILE A 914 -19.62 -14.53 -13.47
C ILE A 914 -19.46 -15.13 -12.07
N ASN A 915 -20.35 -14.78 -11.14
CA ASN A 915 -20.31 -15.29 -9.78
C ASN A 915 -20.46 -16.81 -9.73
N ALA A 916 -21.36 -17.39 -10.52
CA ALA A 916 -21.56 -18.83 -10.56
C ALA A 916 -20.37 -19.58 -11.17
N LEU A 917 -19.76 -19.05 -12.25
CA LEU A 917 -18.53 -19.60 -12.84
C LEU A 917 -17.36 -19.57 -11.86
N ASP A 918 -17.23 -18.50 -11.08
CA ASP A 918 -16.21 -18.36 -10.05
C ASP A 918 -16.42 -19.33 -8.88
N LEU A 919 -17.65 -19.45 -8.38
CA LEU A 919 -18.01 -20.40 -7.32
C LEU A 919 -17.77 -21.84 -7.75
N MET A 920 -18.13 -22.19 -8.99
CA MET A 920 -17.83 -23.48 -9.59
C MET A 920 -16.32 -23.74 -9.63
N ARG A 921 -15.52 -22.74 -10.06
CA ARG A 921 -14.06 -22.86 -10.12
C ARG A 921 -13.43 -22.97 -8.73
N PHE A 922 -13.96 -22.28 -7.72
CA PHE A 922 -13.50 -22.45 -6.35
C PHE A 922 -13.75 -23.89 -5.89
N TRP A 923 -14.98 -24.36 -6.02
CA TRP A 923 -15.39 -25.68 -5.55
C TRP A 923 -14.59 -26.82 -6.17
N MET A 924 -14.40 -26.78 -7.49
CA MET A 924 -13.80 -27.88 -8.25
C MET A 924 -12.27 -27.94 -8.11
N PHE A 925 -11.59 -26.81 -8.01
CA PHE A 925 -10.14 -26.75 -8.20
C PHE A 925 -9.36 -26.03 -7.11
N GLN A 926 -9.99 -25.15 -6.32
CA GLN A 926 -9.23 -24.40 -5.32
C GLN A 926 -8.99 -25.25 -4.05
N PRO A 927 -7.76 -25.26 -3.51
CA PRO A 927 -7.41 -26.06 -2.34
C PRO A 927 -8.30 -25.72 -1.14
N ARG A 928 -8.88 -26.74 -0.51
CA ARG A 928 -9.75 -26.62 0.70
C ARG A 928 -11.00 -25.74 0.51
N ALA A 929 -11.39 -25.45 -0.73
CA ALA A 929 -12.58 -24.66 -1.01
C ALA A 929 -13.86 -25.33 -0.50
N ARG A 930 -13.99 -26.66 -0.60
CA ARG A 930 -15.14 -27.40 -0.08
C ARG A 930 -15.36 -27.19 1.42
N THR A 931 -14.27 -27.25 2.19
CA THR A 931 -14.31 -26.98 3.63
C THR A 931 -14.74 -25.55 3.93
N ALA A 932 -14.20 -24.57 3.19
CA ALA A 932 -14.55 -23.17 3.37
C ALA A 932 -16.01 -22.86 2.99
N LEU A 933 -16.55 -23.48 1.93
CA LEU A 933 -17.95 -23.33 1.55
C LEU A 933 -18.88 -23.89 2.62
N ARG A 934 -18.62 -25.11 3.14
CA ARG A 934 -19.42 -25.68 4.23
C ARG A 934 -19.44 -24.78 5.47
N MET A 935 -18.32 -24.14 5.80
CA MET A 935 -18.27 -23.17 6.90
C MET A 935 -19.12 -21.92 6.65
N HIS A 936 -19.31 -21.53 5.38
CA HIS A 936 -20.19 -20.42 4.99
C HIS A 936 -21.66 -20.84 5.01
N LEU A 937 -22.00 -21.96 4.37
CA LEU A 937 -23.37 -22.49 4.34
C LEU A 937 -23.95 -22.69 5.74
N LYS A 938 -23.15 -23.17 6.69
CA LYS A 938 -23.56 -23.31 8.10
C LYS A 938 -23.99 -22.01 8.79
N LYS A 939 -23.53 -20.86 8.30
CA LYS A 939 -23.87 -19.54 8.86
C LYS A 939 -25.08 -18.91 8.18
N MET A 940 -25.47 -19.44 7.03
CA MET A 940 -26.59 -18.93 6.25
C MET A 940 -27.92 -19.40 6.81
N THR A 941 -28.94 -18.55 6.71
CA THR A 941 -30.33 -18.95 6.95
C THR A 941 -30.80 -19.90 5.84
N ASN A 942 -31.93 -20.60 6.07
CA ASN A 942 -32.51 -21.46 5.04
C ASN A 942 -32.92 -20.68 3.78
N GLU A 943 -33.35 -19.44 3.96
CA GLU A 943 -33.69 -18.52 2.86
C GLU A 943 -32.43 -18.13 2.07
N GLU A 944 -31.37 -17.70 2.75
CA GLU A 944 -30.08 -17.38 2.13
C GLU A 944 -29.49 -18.58 1.37
N LYS A 945 -29.61 -19.79 1.93
CA LYS A 945 -29.21 -21.04 1.25
C LYS A 945 -30.01 -21.27 -0.04
N SER A 946 -31.32 -21.02 -0.01
CA SER A 946 -32.19 -21.18 -1.18
C SER A 946 -31.88 -20.17 -2.28
N ILE A 947 -31.62 -18.90 -1.92
CA ILE A 947 -31.21 -17.84 -2.85
C ILE A 947 -29.84 -18.17 -3.44
N PHE A 948 -28.90 -18.62 -2.60
CA PHE A 948 -27.58 -19.05 -3.06
C PHE A 948 -27.70 -20.17 -4.11
N LEU A 949 -28.51 -21.20 -3.85
CA LEU A 949 -28.73 -22.27 -4.83
C LEU A 949 -29.37 -21.78 -6.12
N ALA A 950 -30.46 -21.01 -6.02
CA ALA A 950 -31.17 -20.48 -7.19
C ALA A 950 -30.23 -19.65 -8.08
N SER A 951 -29.36 -18.83 -7.48
CA SER A 951 -28.36 -18.05 -8.22
C SER A 951 -27.37 -18.89 -9.03
N GLN A 952 -27.17 -20.18 -8.71
CA GLN A 952 -26.27 -21.05 -9.47
C GLN A 952 -26.94 -21.63 -10.72
N ASN A 953 -28.27 -21.67 -10.79
CA ASN A 953 -29.01 -22.24 -11.93
C ASN A 953 -28.76 -21.51 -13.25
N VAL A 954 -28.25 -20.27 -13.21
CA VAL A 954 -27.76 -19.57 -14.41
C VAL A 954 -26.72 -20.38 -15.20
N LEU A 955 -26.02 -21.32 -14.55
CA LEU A 955 -25.11 -22.27 -15.21
C LEU A 955 -25.80 -23.28 -16.14
N LEU A 956 -27.13 -23.36 -16.16
CA LEU A 956 -27.89 -24.17 -17.11
C LEU A 956 -28.02 -23.51 -18.49
N ALA A 957 -27.84 -22.18 -18.57
CA ALA A 957 -27.90 -21.40 -19.82
C ALA A 957 -26.62 -21.56 -20.66
N GLU A 958 -26.40 -22.77 -21.21
CA GLU A 958 -25.17 -23.15 -21.91
C GLU A 958 -24.86 -22.23 -23.11
N LYS A 959 -25.89 -21.81 -23.86
CA LYS A 959 -25.74 -20.98 -25.06
C LYS A 959 -25.26 -19.58 -24.71
N GLU A 960 -25.89 -18.95 -23.72
CA GLU A 960 -25.61 -17.60 -23.25
C GLU A 960 -24.22 -17.52 -22.63
N ILE A 961 -23.85 -18.51 -21.81
CA ILE A 961 -22.52 -18.59 -21.19
C ILE A 961 -21.44 -18.80 -22.24
N SER A 962 -21.66 -19.71 -23.20
CA SER A 962 -20.70 -19.97 -24.26
C SER A 962 -20.47 -18.73 -25.12
N ARG A 963 -21.55 -18.04 -25.50
CA ARG A 963 -21.48 -16.78 -26.22
C ARG A 963 -20.73 -15.72 -25.41
N LEU A 964 -21.06 -15.55 -24.13
CA LEU A 964 -20.42 -14.55 -23.27
C LEU A 964 -18.91 -14.79 -23.09
N LEU A 965 -18.47 -16.05 -23.04
CA LEU A 965 -17.04 -16.41 -23.03
C LEU A 965 -16.34 -16.14 -24.37
N VAL A 966 -17.02 -16.40 -25.49
CA VAL A 966 -16.51 -16.16 -26.86
C VAL A 966 -16.46 -14.67 -27.20
N ASP A 967 -17.51 -13.92 -26.82
CA ASP A 967 -17.63 -12.46 -26.97
C ASP A 967 -16.60 -11.70 -26.12
N GLY A 968 -15.87 -12.43 -25.28
CA GLY A 968 -14.61 -11.96 -24.75
C GLY A 968 -14.49 -11.95 -23.24
N LEU A 969 -15.47 -12.39 -22.43
CA LEU A 969 -15.46 -12.27 -20.94
C LEU A 969 -14.10 -12.55 -20.27
N VAL A 970 -13.31 -13.45 -20.84
CA VAL A 970 -12.02 -13.91 -20.30
C VAL A 970 -10.86 -13.72 -21.30
N GLY A 971 -11.01 -12.87 -22.31
CA GLY A 971 -10.04 -12.57 -23.37
C GLY A 971 -9.80 -13.71 -24.37
N LYS A 972 -8.74 -13.58 -25.19
CA LYS A 972 -8.43 -14.50 -26.32
C LYS A 972 -8.22 -15.96 -25.93
N ASN A 973 -7.86 -16.23 -24.68
CA ASN A 973 -7.61 -17.59 -24.18
C ASN A 973 -8.87 -18.23 -23.56
N PHE A 974 -10.07 -17.91 -24.07
CA PHE A 974 -11.35 -18.40 -23.56
C PHE A 974 -11.53 -19.93 -23.66
N GLY A 975 -10.79 -20.61 -24.54
CA GLY A 975 -10.95 -22.05 -24.77
C GLY A 975 -10.81 -22.91 -23.51
N LYS A 976 -9.92 -22.52 -22.57
CA LYS A 976 -9.76 -23.24 -21.29
C LYS A 976 -10.96 -23.03 -20.35
N PRO A 977 -11.38 -21.79 -20.04
CA PRO A 977 -12.65 -21.50 -19.35
C PRO A 977 -13.88 -22.22 -19.93
N LEU A 978 -14.05 -22.17 -21.25
CA LEU A 978 -15.19 -22.77 -21.93
C LEU A 978 -15.21 -24.29 -21.77
N ALA A 979 -14.07 -24.95 -22.04
CA ALA A 979 -13.94 -26.39 -21.85
C ALA A 979 -14.18 -26.79 -20.39
N PHE A 980 -13.73 -25.98 -19.43
CA PHE A 980 -13.96 -26.21 -18.00
C PHE A 980 -15.46 -26.15 -17.64
N TYR A 981 -16.18 -25.13 -18.11
CA TYR A 981 -17.62 -24.99 -17.88
C TYR A 981 -18.40 -26.16 -18.47
N LEU A 982 -18.21 -26.45 -19.76
CA LEU A 982 -18.95 -27.51 -20.46
C LEU A 982 -18.72 -28.90 -19.84
N SER A 983 -17.54 -29.15 -19.28
CA SER A 983 -17.20 -30.45 -18.68
C SER A 983 -17.70 -30.62 -17.23
N HIS A 984 -17.90 -29.54 -16.48
CA HIS A 984 -18.15 -29.62 -15.03
C HIS A 984 -19.46 -28.96 -14.56
N GLY A 985 -20.11 -28.13 -15.38
CA GLY A 985 -21.28 -27.33 -14.99
C GLY A 985 -22.42 -28.14 -14.39
N LYS A 986 -22.91 -29.16 -15.09
CA LYS A 986 -24.02 -30.02 -14.62
C LYS A 986 -23.67 -30.78 -13.34
N SER A 987 -22.50 -31.43 -13.32
CA SER A 987 -22.02 -32.17 -12.13
C SER A 987 -21.83 -31.27 -10.90
N TYR A 988 -21.43 -30.01 -11.12
CA TYR A 988 -21.33 -29.01 -10.06
C TYR A 988 -22.68 -28.71 -9.43
N LEU A 989 -23.71 -28.43 -10.25
CA LEU A 989 -25.06 -28.10 -9.76
C LEU A 989 -25.67 -29.23 -8.93
N GLU A 990 -25.59 -30.47 -9.42
CA GLU A 990 -26.07 -31.66 -8.68
C GLU A 990 -25.37 -31.82 -7.32
N THR A 991 -24.06 -31.55 -7.28
CA THR A 991 -23.27 -31.63 -6.06
C THR A 991 -23.64 -30.51 -5.09
N MET A 992 -23.87 -29.28 -5.57
CA MET A 992 -24.25 -28.14 -4.74
C MET A 992 -25.62 -28.34 -4.09
N GLN A 993 -26.59 -28.87 -4.82
CA GLN A 993 -27.90 -29.19 -4.27
C GLN A 993 -27.78 -30.18 -3.10
N LYS A 994 -26.97 -31.23 -3.25
CA LYS A 994 -26.69 -32.19 -2.16
C LYS A 994 -25.99 -31.51 -0.98
N GLU A 995 -24.92 -30.75 -1.21
CA GLU A 995 -24.16 -30.10 -0.15
C GLU A 995 -25.00 -29.11 0.66
N VAL A 996 -25.83 -28.29 0.01
CA VAL A 996 -26.71 -27.33 0.69
C VAL A 996 -27.83 -28.04 1.46
N SER A 997 -28.36 -29.16 0.95
CA SER A 997 -29.37 -29.95 1.68
C SER A 997 -28.81 -30.62 2.94
N THR A 998 -27.50 -30.93 2.95
CA THR A 998 -26.83 -31.58 4.09
C THR A 998 -26.24 -30.63 5.13
N ALA A 999 -26.05 -29.36 4.76
CA ALA A 999 -25.46 -28.31 5.60
C ALA A 999 -26.54 -27.49 6.29
#